data_AF-A0A7V8ALW0-F1
#
_entry.id   AF-A0A7V8ALW0-F1
#
_cell.length_a   1.000
_cell.length_b   1.000
_cell.length_c   1.000
_cell.angle_alpha   90.00
_cell.angle_beta   90.00
_cell.angle_gamma   90.00
#
_symmetry.space_group_name_H-M   'P 1'
#
loop_
_entity.id
_entity.type
_entity.pdbx_description
1 polymer ?
#
loop_
_entity_poly.entity_id
_entity_poly.type
_entity_poly.pdbx_seq_one_letter_code
_entity_poly.pdbx_strand_id
1 'polypeptide(L)'
;DLTVDELRGLVDAVKYLEHLGRLKTKLRLAKKQRDFKAVKSELVNGILANLPEKVRESKNRNPTQWDQFLDTIGGLDASLLKIEQVVDWLDAGDASGTVSKLVWQPIADAQTHENDLLVEKVGAVERLFKSLDPAHRRRLTEKVHIPEVNTDFTRADLLAAALNTGSKSNLDKMLRGEDWSQQQLDAVLAPLTKADWDLVQGLWDTINGLWPEVEALQERLTGVKPPKVDSSEVKTPFGTYQGGYYPIVYDPRRNRDVAQRNEKSGNLLFENSYFRPKTAQGHTIARTGYTAPLLFDLDIIPRHLAQVIHDITHREAVAAVDKLLQDDTVRDAIERVLGPQVYSQFRPWLQAIANDRFDNRGLRDWDKLARYGRHTATIMGLGYRVSTVLAQLTGFSASAEMIGPRAMAKGIRLAFRSPRAFQDSVAFVQSVSGEMRHRHNTMDRDIRDQIRSLIGQHGVLAETQRFAFHGIALMDQVVTTATFLGAAHEHLEQNPGDEAGAVAYAERVIRLTQAAGGVKDLSALQRGGEFQKLLTIFYGYFNALYNRLRTLGRDIRTAEAGDLPALLSRALFLVVGPAVLGELLTGRGPDNDEGWVQWLLTKIAVFPFLSMPVVRDIASALGSGYGYTLSPVTQFGTTFTKLAHDVEKLNAGEPDAPKLARHTAELTGYVFGLPLGQPVGTAHALWQWFDEGMRGIPVQETLFGRHRKD
;
A
#
# COMPACT_ATOMS: atom_id res chain seq x y z
N ASP A 1 31.38 21.87 -36.08
CA ASP A 1 30.04 21.45 -36.57
C ASP A 1 29.36 20.59 -35.53
N LEU A 2 28.10 20.92 -35.21
CA LEU A 2 27.22 20.07 -34.40
C LEU A 2 26.45 19.15 -35.36
N THR A 3 26.31 17.88 -35.00
CA THR A 3 25.41 16.95 -35.71
C THR A 3 23.95 17.42 -35.55
N VAL A 4 23.07 16.96 -36.45
CA VAL A 4 21.63 17.31 -36.42
C VAL A 4 20.99 16.93 -35.07
N ASP A 5 21.43 15.83 -34.46
CA ASP A 5 20.93 15.37 -33.16
C ASP A 5 21.46 16.23 -32.00
N GLU A 6 22.71 16.69 -32.06
CA GLU A 6 23.27 17.62 -31.07
C GLU A 6 22.61 19.01 -31.15
N LEU A 7 22.28 19.49 -32.36
CA LEU A 7 21.56 20.75 -32.55
C LEU A 7 20.12 20.67 -32.03
N ARG A 8 19.42 19.54 -32.27
CA ARG A 8 18.09 19.28 -31.69
C ARG A 8 18.15 19.25 -30.16
N GLY A 9 19.15 18.56 -29.59
CA GLY A 9 19.37 18.53 -28.14
C GLY A 9 19.60 19.90 -27.52
N LEU A 10 20.34 20.80 -28.21
CA LEU A 10 20.55 22.17 -27.75
C LEU A 10 19.25 22.99 -27.76
N VAL A 11 18.46 22.90 -28.83
CA VAL A 11 17.16 23.60 -28.96
C VAL A 11 16.19 23.13 -27.87
N ASP A 12 16.16 21.83 -27.60
CA ASP A 12 15.33 21.24 -26.55
C ASP A 12 15.76 21.69 -25.15
N ALA A 13 17.07 21.83 -24.90
CA ALA A 13 17.59 22.37 -23.65
C ALA A 13 17.19 23.84 -23.43
N VAL A 14 17.21 24.67 -24.48
CA VAL A 14 16.76 26.08 -24.39
C VAL A 14 15.25 26.17 -24.14
N LYS A 15 14.44 25.39 -24.87
CA LYS A 15 12.98 25.30 -24.64
C LYS A 15 12.67 24.85 -23.23
N TYR A 16 13.42 23.88 -22.71
CA TYR A 16 13.28 23.41 -21.34
C TYR A 16 13.55 24.53 -20.32
N LEU A 17 14.63 25.29 -20.48
CA LEU A 17 14.95 26.41 -19.59
C LEU A 17 13.90 27.53 -19.65
N GLU A 18 13.43 27.89 -20.84
CA GLU A 18 12.37 28.88 -21.03
C GLU A 18 11.06 28.43 -20.36
N HIS A 19 10.67 27.18 -20.58
CA HIS A 19 9.45 26.60 -20.02
C HIS A 19 9.50 26.53 -18.48
N LEU A 20 10.65 26.15 -17.92
CA LEU A 20 10.89 26.18 -16.47
C LEU A 20 10.76 27.60 -15.89
N GLY A 21 11.30 28.61 -16.59
CA GLY A 21 11.17 30.01 -16.21
C GLY A 21 9.70 30.43 -16.09
N ARG A 22 8.87 30.06 -17.08
CA ARG A 22 7.42 30.36 -17.11
C ARG A 22 6.62 29.58 -16.05
N LEU A 23 7.02 28.34 -15.74
CA LEU A 23 6.37 27.52 -14.71
C LEU A 23 6.75 27.93 -13.28
N LYS A 24 7.84 28.70 -13.09
CA LYS A 24 8.23 29.17 -11.76
C LYS A 24 7.14 30.03 -11.10
N THR A 25 6.44 30.87 -11.87
CA THR A 25 5.39 31.77 -11.37
C THR A 25 4.01 31.13 -11.25
N LYS A 26 3.82 29.93 -11.80
CA LYS A 26 2.53 29.23 -11.80
C LYS A 26 2.55 28.00 -10.91
N LEU A 27 1.39 27.65 -10.34
CA LEU A 27 1.15 26.34 -9.75
C LEU A 27 0.15 25.61 -10.63
N ARG A 28 0.51 24.40 -11.06
CA ARG A 28 -0.41 23.51 -11.76
C ARG A 28 -0.94 22.49 -10.76
N LEU A 29 -2.21 22.58 -10.44
CA LEU A 29 -2.92 21.63 -9.59
C LEU A 29 -4.16 21.19 -10.36
N ALA A 30 -4.34 19.88 -10.54
CA ALA A 30 -5.54 19.29 -11.15
C ALA A 30 -6.00 20.02 -12.42
N LYS A 31 -5.08 20.25 -13.38
CA LYS A 31 -5.30 20.94 -14.67
C LYS A 31 -5.57 22.46 -14.60
N LYS A 32 -5.65 23.07 -13.41
CA LYS A 32 -5.80 24.53 -13.24
C LYS A 32 -4.43 25.20 -13.04
N GLN A 33 -4.13 26.21 -13.85
CA GLN A 33 -3.02 27.12 -13.60
C GLN A 33 -3.49 28.23 -12.67
N ARG A 34 -2.94 28.28 -11.45
CA ARG A 34 -3.16 29.38 -10.51
C ARG A 34 -1.86 30.16 -10.34
N ASP A 35 -1.99 31.44 -10.00
CA ASP A 35 -0.85 32.26 -9.61
C ASP A 35 -0.25 31.70 -8.30
N PHE A 36 1.05 31.42 -8.31
CA PHE A 36 1.71 30.78 -7.17
C PHE A 36 1.65 31.65 -5.90
N LYS A 37 1.75 32.98 -6.04
CA LYS A 37 1.71 33.90 -4.90
C LYS A 37 0.32 33.95 -4.27
N ALA A 38 -0.73 33.95 -5.08
CA ALA A 38 -2.11 33.90 -4.60
C ALA A 38 -2.39 32.60 -3.82
N VAL A 39 -2.01 31.44 -4.37
CA VAL A 39 -2.21 30.13 -3.71
C VAL A 39 -1.42 30.05 -2.40
N LYS A 40 -0.18 30.52 -2.40
CA LYS A 40 0.65 30.60 -1.21
C LYS A 40 -0.01 31.44 -0.11
N SER A 41 -0.55 32.60 -0.47
CA SER A 41 -1.18 33.51 0.49
C SER A 41 -2.46 32.91 1.07
N GLU A 42 -3.28 32.28 0.23
CA GLU A 42 -4.47 31.53 0.65
C GLU A 42 -4.12 30.42 1.64
N LEU A 43 -3.08 29.64 1.35
CA LEU A 43 -2.62 28.55 2.21
C LEU A 43 -2.11 29.05 3.57
N VAL A 44 -1.23 30.05 3.57
CA VAL A 44 -0.66 30.61 4.81
C VAL A 44 -1.75 31.23 5.69
N ASN A 45 -2.67 31.99 5.08
CA ASN A 45 -3.78 32.60 5.80
C ASN A 45 -4.71 31.54 6.40
N GLY A 46 -5.02 30.47 5.66
CA GLY A 46 -5.81 29.35 6.18
C GLY A 46 -5.14 28.69 7.39
N ILE A 47 -3.85 28.37 7.28
CA ILE A 47 -3.09 27.71 8.36
C ILE A 47 -3.07 28.56 9.64
N LEU A 48 -2.77 29.86 9.52
CA LEU A 48 -2.62 30.75 10.67
C LEU A 48 -3.97 31.17 11.28
N ALA A 49 -5.07 31.11 10.51
CA ALA A 49 -6.41 31.37 11.03
C ALA A 49 -6.96 30.17 11.82
N ASN A 50 -6.58 28.95 11.44
CA ASN A 50 -7.17 27.73 11.95
C ASN A 50 -6.53 27.22 13.26
N LEU A 51 -5.25 27.52 13.49
CA LEU A 51 -4.53 27.02 14.66
C LEU A 51 -3.78 28.14 15.38
N PRO A 52 -3.80 28.15 16.73
CA PRO A 52 -2.98 29.08 17.50
C PRO A 52 -1.49 28.78 17.26
N GLU A 53 -0.69 29.84 17.18
CA GLU A 53 0.76 29.70 17.11
C GLU A 53 1.29 29.03 18.38
N LYS A 54 2.20 28.06 18.22
CA LYS A 54 2.96 27.54 19.35
C LYS A 54 3.94 28.62 19.79
N VAL A 55 3.99 28.90 21.10
CA VAL A 55 5.05 29.74 21.68
C VAL A 55 6.38 29.12 21.26
N ARG A 56 7.21 29.89 20.53
CA ARG A 56 8.58 29.49 20.23
C ARG A 56 9.33 29.45 21.56
N GLU A 57 9.33 28.30 22.22
CA GLU A 57 10.30 28.06 23.27
C GLU A 57 11.67 28.31 22.66
N SER A 58 12.38 29.30 23.20
CA SER A 58 13.75 29.59 22.83
C SER A 58 14.53 28.31 23.10
N LYS A 59 14.74 27.48 22.07
CA LYS A 59 15.64 26.33 22.18
C LYS A 59 16.95 26.86 22.74
N ASN A 60 17.36 26.36 23.90
CA ASN A 60 18.65 26.73 24.48
C ASN A 60 19.72 26.56 23.41
N ARG A 61 20.59 27.55 23.23
CA ARG A 61 21.67 27.50 22.21
C ARG A 61 22.50 26.22 22.33
N ASN A 62 22.61 25.69 23.55
CA ASN A 62 23.14 24.35 23.85
C ASN A 62 21.99 23.48 24.40
N PRO A 63 21.47 22.49 23.64
CA PRO A 63 20.40 21.63 24.12
C PRO A 63 20.90 20.72 25.26
N THR A 64 20.15 20.67 26.36
CA THR A 64 20.42 19.74 27.46
C THR A 64 20.10 18.30 27.06
N GLN A 65 20.54 17.31 27.84
CA GLN A 65 20.15 15.91 27.63
C GLN A 65 18.62 15.72 27.69
N TRP A 66 17.94 16.52 28.53
CA TRP A 66 16.48 16.53 28.61
C TRP A 66 15.84 17.10 27.35
N ASP A 67 16.36 18.21 26.82
CA ASP A 67 15.88 18.79 25.55
C ASP A 67 16.03 17.81 24.39
N GLN A 68 17.17 17.08 24.33
CA GLN A 68 17.42 16.05 23.32
C GLN A 68 16.45 14.86 23.44
N PHE A 69 16.14 14.44 24.68
CA PHE A 69 15.17 13.39 24.93
C PHE A 69 13.75 13.81 24.51
N LEU A 70 13.32 15.04 24.84
CA LEU A 70 12.04 15.59 24.40
C LEU A 70 11.97 15.74 22.88
N ASP A 71 13.04 16.20 22.23
CA ASP A 71 13.13 16.28 20.76
C ASP A 71 13.03 14.88 20.13
N THR A 72 13.62 13.85 20.76
CA THR A 72 13.53 12.44 20.31
C THR A 72 12.09 11.92 20.42
N ILE A 73 11.43 12.14 21.55
CA ILE A 73 10.01 11.77 21.72
C ILE A 73 9.13 12.52 20.72
N GLY A 74 9.36 13.82 20.53
CA GLY A 74 8.62 14.62 19.55
C GLY A 74 8.82 14.13 18.11
N GLY A 75 10.03 13.67 17.77
CA GLY A 75 10.32 13.04 16.49
C GLY A 75 9.60 11.70 16.31
N LEU A 76 9.60 10.84 17.33
CA LEU A 76 8.87 9.57 17.31
C LEU A 76 7.35 9.79 17.19
N ASP A 77 6.82 10.74 17.96
CA ASP A 77 5.42 11.14 17.91
C ASP A 77 5.02 11.62 16.51
N ALA A 78 5.80 12.54 15.94
CA ALA A 78 5.59 13.02 14.56
C ALA A 78 5.66 11.88 13.53
N SER A 79 6.54 10.89 13.74
CA SER A 79 6.67 9.75 12.83
C SER A 79 5.44 8.82 12.82
N LEU A 80 4.65 8.84 13.90
CA LEU A 80 3.40 8.08 14.03
C LEU A 80 2.19 8.82 13.45
N LEU A 81 2.29 10.13 13.20
CA LEU A 81 1.22 10.90 12.61
C LEU A 81 1.04 10.59 11.12
N LYS A 82 -0.23 10.51 10.70
CA LYS A 82 -0.61 10.49 9.30
C LYS A 82 -0.62 11.91 8.77
N ILE A 83 -0.14 12.10 7.54
CA ILE A 83 -0.19 13.43 6.92
C ILE A 83 -1.63 13.90 6.71
N GLU A 84 -2.58 13.00 6.43
CA GLU A 84 -4.00 13.39 6.38
C GLU A 84 -4.50 13.96 7.71
N GLN A 85 -4.12 13.37 8.85
CA GLN A 85 -4.50 13.90 10.16
C GLN A 85 -3.84 15.26 10.43
N VAL A 86 -2.60 15.45 9.99
CA VAL A 86 -1.91 16.74 10.07
C VAL A 86 -2.62 17.79 9.21
N VAL A 87 -3.02 17.43 7.99
CA VAL A 87 -3.80 18.30 7.09
C VAL A 87 -5.16 18.63 7.70
N ASP A 88 -5.86 17.65 8.28
CA ASP A 88 -7.12 17.83 9.00
C ASP A 88 -6.98 18.84 10.14
N TRP A 89 -5.88 18.81 10.89
CA TRP A 89 -5.61 19.83 11.90
C TRP A 89 -5.35 21.21 11.28
N LEU A 90 -4.57 21.30 10.21
CA LEU A 90 -4.28 22.57 9.54
C LEU A 90 -5.54 23.23 8.95
N ASP A 91 -6.54 22.43 8.60
CA ASP A 91 -7.86 22.88 8.12
C ASP A 91 -8.93 22.95 9.21
N ALA A 92 -8.57 22.80 10.49
CA ALA A 92 -9.51 22.79 11.62
C ALA A 92 -10.70 21.82 11.44
N GLY A 93 -10.48 20.68 10.78
CA GLY A 93 -11.50 19.67 10.54
C GLY A 93 -12.37 19.93 9.30
N ASP A 94 -12.12 20.95 8.48
CA ASP A 94 -12.83 21.15 7.21
C ASP A 94 -12.25 20.26 6.09
N ALA A 95 -13.03 19.29 5.59
CA ALA A 95 -12.61 18.41 4.49
C ALA A 95 -12.41 19.18 3.17
N SER A 96 -13.12 20.31 3.03
CA SER A 96 -13.02 21.26 1.93
C SER A 96 -12.02 22.38 2.24
N GLY A 97 -11.19 22.22 3.27
CA GLY A 97 -10.19 23.18 3.67
C GLY A 97 -9.11 23.41 2.62
N THR A 98 -8.37 24.49 2.79
CA THR A 98 -7.38 24.95 1.81
C THR A 98 -6.21 23.97 1.72
N VAL A 99 -5.74 23.44 2.85
CA VAL A 99 -4.63 22.49 2.88
C VAL A 99 -5.06 21.17 2.23
N SER A 100 -6.26 20.69 2.53
CA SER A 100 -6.85 19.48 1.95
C SER A 100 -6.94 19.59 0.44
N LYS A 101 -7.48 20.69 -0.09
CA LYS A 101 -7.60 20.94 -1.53
C LYS A 101 -6.26 21.06 -2.26
N LEU A 102 -5.25 21.67 -1.64
CA LEU A 102 -3.98 22.00 -2.30
C LEU A 102 -2.87 20.98 -2.08
N VAL A 103 -2.93 20.21 -0.99
CA VAL A 103 -1.87 19.27 -0.57
C VAL A 103 -2.36 17.82 -0.63
N TRP A 104 -3.52 17.52 -0.06
CA TRP A 104 -4.01 16.14 0.05
C TRP A 104 -4.75 15.65 -1.20
N GLN A 105 -5.77 16.39 -1.64
CA GLN A 105 -6.64 16.01 -2.75
C GLN A 105 -5.88 15.70 -4.05
N PRO A 106 -4.86 16.49 -4.48
CA PRO A 106 -4.12 16.17 -5.70
C PRO A 106 -3.43 14.80 -5.67
N ILE A 107 -2.99 14.37 -4.48
CA ILE A 107 -2.37 13.06 -4.28
C ILE A 107 -3.43 11.96 -4.22
N ALA A 108 -4.56 12.21 -3.55
CA ALA A 108 -5.68 11.27 -3.50
C ALA A 108 -6.28 11.02 -4.90
N ASP A 109 -6.49 12.08 -5.69
CA ASP A 109 -6.95 12.01 -7.07
C ASP A 109 -5.97 11.24 -7.96
N ALA A 110 -4.66 11.48 -7.79
CA ALA A 110 -3.62 10.75 -8.51
C ALA A 110 -3.68 9.24 -8.20
N GLN A 111 -3.87 8.84 -6.95
CA GLN A 111 -4.01 7.44 -6.57
C GLN A 111 -5.29 6.81 -7.16
N THR A 112 -6.41 7.52 -7.13
CA THR A 112 -7.67 7.05 -7.73
C THR A 112 -7.49 6.82 -9.23
N HIS A 113 -6.92 7.79 -9.93
CA HIS A 113 -6.66 7.70 -11.35
C HIS A 113 -5.66 6.57 -11.68
N GLU A 114 -4.64 6.35 -10.84
CA GLU A 114 -3.71 5.22 -10.97
C GLU A 114 -4.45 3.88 -10.90
N ASN A 115 -5.32 3.72 -9.90
CA ASN A 115 -6.08 2.48 -9.72
C ASN A 115 -7.06 2.23 -10.88
N ASP A 116 -7.73 3.26 -11.38
CA ASP A 116 -8.62 3.16 -12.55
C ASP A 116 -7.86 2.70 -13.80
N LEU A 117 -6.72 3.33 -14.10
CA LEU A 117 -5.87 2.96 -15.23
C LEU A 117 -5.26 1.57 -15.07
N LEU A 118 -4.90 1.16 -13.85
CA LEU A 118 -4.39 -0.18 -13.58
C LEU A 118 -5.47 -1.24 -13.87
N VAL A 119 -6.70 -1.04 -13.38
CA VAL A 119 -7.82 -1.95 -13.67
C VAL A 119 -8.07 -2.04 -15.17
N GLU A 120 -8.01 -0.92 -15.89
CA GLU A 120 -8.20 -0.89 -17.33
C GLU A 120 -7.08 -1.64 -18.08
N LYS A 121 -5.82 -1.22 -17.88
CA LYS A 121 -4.66 -1.66 -18.68
C LYS A 121 -4.12 -3.02 -18.26
N VAL A 122 -3.99 -3.29 -16.96
CA VAL A 122 -3.60 -4.63 -16.49
C VAL A 122 -4.73 -5.62 -16.74
N GLY A 123 -5.99 -5.19 -16.58
CA GLY A 123 -7.14 -5.99 -16.97
C GLY A 123 -7.18 -6.31 -18.47
N ALA A 124 -6.67 -5.42 -19.34
CA ALA A 124 -6.53 -5.72 -20.77
C ALA A 124 -5.50 -6.83 -21.02
N VAL A 125 -4.35 -6.79 -20.34
CA VAL A 125 -3.36 -7.88 -20.38
C VAL A 125 -3.98 -9.19 -19.90
N GLU A 126 -4.68 -9.18 -18.77
CA GLU A 126 -5.37 -10.39 -18.29
C GLU A 126 -6.40 -10.94 -19.28
N ARG A 127 -7.17 -10.06 -19.95
CA ARG A 127 -8.14 -10.45 -20.97
C ARG A 127 -7.46 -11.09 -22.18
N LEU A 128 -6.30 -10.58 -22.62
CA LEU A 128 -5.51 -11.20 -23.68
C LEU A 128 -5.11 -12.62 -23.29
N PHE A 129 -4.55 -12.83 -22.09
CA PHE A 129 -4.23 -14.19 -21.63
C PHE A 129 -5.48 -15.07 -21.49
N LYS A 130 -6.61 -14.54 -20.98
CA LYS A 130 -7.87 -15.28 -20.84
C LYS A 130 -8.51 -15.66 -22.17
N SER A 131 -8.25 -14.92 -23.26
CA SER A 131 -8.72 -15.27 -24.60
C SER A 131 -8.02 -16.49 -25.20
N LEU A 132 -6.86 -16.88 -24.66
CA LEU A 132 -6.22 -18.14 -25.01
C LEU A 132 -6.99 -19.31 -24.39
N ASP A 133 -7.15 -20.38 -25.17
CA ASP A 133 -7.71 -21.65 -24.70
C ASP A 133 -6.99 -22.09 -23.39
N PRO A 134 -7.72 -22.57 -22.35
CA PRO A 134 -7.12 -23.10 -21.14
C PRO A 134 -5.95 -24.08 -21.35
N ALA A 135 -6.02 -24.95 -22.36
CA ALA A 135 -4.95 -25.86 -22.74
C ALA A 135 -3.70 -25.09 -23.20
N HIS A 136 -3.88 -24.01 -23.96
CA HIS A 136 -2.79 -23.15 -24.41
C HIS A 136 -2.12 -22.44 -23.24
N ARG A 137 -2.89 -21.89 -22.30
CA ARG A 137 -2.36 -21.25 -21.08
C ARG A 137 -1.53 -22.19 -20.20
N ARG A 138 -1.96 -23.46 -20.07
CA ARG A 138 -1.22 -24.47 -19.31
C ARG A 138 0.15 -24.79 -19.91
N ARG A 139 0.33 -24.58 -21.21
CA ARG A 139 1.61 -24.78 -21.88
C ARG A 139 2.58 -23.62 -21.71
N LEU A 140 2.19 -22.47 -21.14
CA LEU A 140 3.12 -21.35 -20.94
C LEU A 140 4.34 -21.74 -20.08
N THR A 141 4.16 -22.69 -19.17
CA THR A 141 5.23 -23.24 -18.32
C THR A 141 5.90 -24.48 -18.90
N GLU A 142 5.47 -24.95 -20.08
CA GLU A 142 6.08 -26.07 -20.80
C GLU A 142 7.50 -25.68 -21.23
N LYS A 143 8.47 -26.55 -20.95
CA LYS A 143 9.85 -26.37 -21.37
C LYS A 143 10.05 -26.88 -22.79
N VAL A 144 10.75 -26.09 -23.60
CA VAL A 144 11.16 -26.38 -24.96
C VAL A 144 12.67 -26.23 -25.02
N HIS A 145 13.36 -27.31 -25.38
CA HIS A 145 14.80 -27.29 -25.60
C HIS A 145 15.10 -26.74 -27.00
N ILE A 146 15.99 -25.75 -27.09
CA ILE A 146 16.43 -25.16 -28.37
C ILE A 146 17.91 -25.51 -28.59
N PRO A 147 18.23 -26.48 -29.48
CA PRO A 147 19.59 -26.96 -29.70
C PRO A 147 20.58 -25.87 -30.14
N GLU A 148 20.15 -24.92 -30.97
CA GLU A 148 20.98 -23.89 -31.59
C GLU A 148 21.59 -22.91 -30.57
N VAL A 149 20.96 -22.80 -29.39
CA VAL A 149 21.45 -22.00 -28.25
C VAL A 149 21.67 -22.86 -27.01
N ASN A 150 21.57 -24.19 -27.14
CA ASN A 150 21.77 -25.20 -26.09
C ASN A 150 21.11 -24.83 -24.75
N THR A 151 19.86 -24.37 -24.79
CA THR A 151 19.16 -23.84 -23.61
C THR A 151 17.69 -24.27 -23.62
N ASP A 152 17.17 -24.57 -22.43
CA ASP A 152 15.74 -24.80 -22.21
C ASP A 152 15.03 -23.48 -21.94
N PHE A 153 13.96 -23.22 -22.69
CA PHE A 153 13.07 -22.10 -22.48
C PHE A 153 11.68 -22.59 -22.10
N THR A 154 11.02 -21.92 -21.18
CA THR A 154 9.57 -22.05 -21.10
C THR A 154 8.93 -21.34 -22.30
N ARG A 155 7.71 -21.74 -22.69
CA ARG A 155 6.97 -20.98 -23.72
C ARG A 155 6.78 -19.50 -23.36
N ALA A 156 6.66 -19.18 -22.07
CA ALA A 156 6.64 -17.80 -21.59
C ALA A 156 7.95 -17.04 -21.90
N ASP A 157 9.10 -17.70 -21.78
CA ASP A 157 10.40 -17.11 -22.14
C ASP A 157 10.48 -16.84 -23.65
N LEU A 158 9.96 -17.75 -24.47
CA LEU A 158 9.89 -17.57 -25.93
C LEU A 158 9.01 -16.38 -26.32
N LEU A 159 7.87 -16.19 -25.65
CA LEU A 159 7.01 -15.01 -25.83
C LEU A 159 7.73 -13.72 -25.42
N ALA A 160 8.48 -13.74 -24.31
CA ALA A 160 9.27 -12.59 -23.87
C ALA A 160 10.43 -12.27 -24.85
N ALA A 161 11.06 -13.28 -25.44
CA ALA A 161 12.02 -13.09 -26.53
C ALA A 161 11.35 -12.48 -27.77
N ALA A 162 10.18 -12.99 -28.16
CA ALA A 162 9.39 -12.45 -29.28
C ALA A 162 9.04 -10.97 -29.07
N LEU A 163 8.62 -10.57 -27.87
CA LEU A 163 8.32 -9.18 -27.53
C LEU A 163 9.51 -8.22 -27.73
N ASN A 164 10.75 -8.71 -27.63
CA ASN A 164 11.95 -7.92 -27.90
C ASN A 164 12.25 -7.73 -29.40
N THR A 165 11.56 -8.42 -30.30
CA THR A 165 11.74 -8.28 -31.77
C THR A 165 10.99 -7.09 -32.37
N GLY A 166 10.03 -6.52 -31.63
CA GLY A 166 9.10 -5.49 -32.13
C GLY A 166 9.71 -4.11 -32.37
N SER A 167 10.98 -3.90 -32.04
CA SER A 167 11.74 -2.70 -32.41
C SER A 167 13.18 -3.05 -32.76
N LYS A 168 13.76 -2.33 -33.73
CA LYS A 168 15.17 -2.52 -34.14
C LYS A 168 16.14 -2.37 -32.96
N SER A 169 15.86 -1.44 -32.05
CA SER A 169 16.71 -1.20 -30.87
C SER A 169 16.67 -2.35 -29.87
N ASN A 170 15.50 -2.93 -29.59
CA ASN A 170 15.41 -4.07 -28.67
C ASN A 170 16.02 -5.32 -29.31
N LEU A 171 15.75 -5.56 -30.59
CA LEU A 171 16.31 -6.69 -31.34
C LEU A 171 17.84 -6.69 -31.30
N ASP A 172 18.46 -5.55 -31.65
CA ASP A 172 19.92 -5.40 -31.60
C ASP A 172 20.49 -5.62 -30.19
N LYS A 173 19.83 -5.09 -29.15
CA LYS A 173 20.26 -5.29 -27.76
C LYS A 173 20.12 -6.74 -27.30
N MET A 174 19.10 -7.46 -27.76
CA MET A 174 18.91 -8.87 -27.47
C MET A 174 20.00 -9.72 -28.15
N LEU A 175 20.22 -9.53 -29.45
CA LEU A 175 21.25 -10.27 -30.20
C LEU A 175 22.64 -10.05 -29.59
N ARG A 176 23.03 -8.80 -29.30
CA ARG A 176 24.32 -8.48 -28.67
C ARG A 176 24.41 -8.90 -27.20
N GLY A 177 23.29 -8.86 -26.47
CA GLY A 177 23.24 -9.22 -25.05
C GLY A 177 23.33 -10.72 -24.80
N GLU A 178 22.71 -11.51 -25.68
CA GLU A 178 22.70 -12.98 -25.62
C GLU A 178 23.80 -13.64 -26.46
N ASP A 179 24.54 -12.86 -27.25
CA ASP A 179 25.50 -13.36 -28.25
C ASP A 179 24.83 -14.29 -29.27
N TRP A 180 23.63 -13.92 -29.72
CA TRP A 180 22.84 -14.67 -30.69
C TRP A 180 23.05 -14.15 -32.11
N SER A 181 23.19 -15.08 -33.04
CA SER A 181 22.98 -14.83 -34.47
C SER A 181 21.49 -14.74 -34.82
N GLN A 182 21.16 -14.18 -35.98
CA GLN A 182 19.77 -14.16 -36.47
C GLN A 182 19.19 -15.58 -36.61
N GLN A 183 20.00 -16.55 -37.05
CA GLN A 183 19.56 -17.94 -37.19
C GLN A 183 19.19 -18.57 -35.85
N GLN A 184 19.96 -18.27 -34.79
CA GLN A 184 19.64 -18.73 -33.44
C GLN A 184 18.35 -18.10 -32.92
N LEU A 185 18.14 -16.81 -33.18
CA LEU A 185 16.89 -16.15 -32.84
C LEU A 185 15.69 -16.79 -33.58
N ASP A 186 15.85 -17.07 -34.87
CA ASP A 186 14.79 -17.71 -35.66
C ASP A 186 14.44 -19.10 -35.10
N ALA A 187 15.44 -19.87 -34.64
CA ALA A 187 15.23 -21.15 -33.97
C ALA A 187 14.52 -21.00 -32.62
N VAL A 188 14.85 -19.98 -31.83
CA VAL A 188 14.16 -19.64 -30.57
C VAL A 188 12.69 -19.27 -30.81
N LEU A 189 12.38 -18.56 -31.90
CA LEU A 189 11.01 -18.12 -32.21
C LEU A 189 10.17 -19.17 -32.96
N ALA A 190 10.79 -20.18 -33.60
CA ALA A 190 10.12 -21.21 -34.37
C ALA A 190 9.01 -22.00 -33.64
N PRO A 191 9.10 -22.30 -32.32
CA PRO A 191 8.06 -23.02 -31.60
C PRO A 191 6.77 -22.22 -31.33
N LEU A 192 6.77 -20.91 -31.61
CA LEU A 192 5.63 -20.03 -31.40
C LEU A 192 4.56 -20.27 -32.48
N THR A 193 3.30 -20.29 -32.07
CA THR A 193 2.14 -20.49 -32.93
C THR A 193 1.52 -19.15 -33.36
N LYS A 194 0.53 -19.19 -34.26
CA LYS A 194 -0.25 -17.99 -34.61
C LYS A 194 -0.85 -17.32 -33.37
N ALA A 195 -1.42 -18.11 -32.45
CA ALA A 195 -2.03 -17.59 -31.22
C ALA A 195 -1.01 -16.89 -30.31
N ASP A 196 0.24 -17.38 -30.29
CA ASP A 196 1.34 -16.74 -29.56
C ASP A 196 1.69 -15.38 -30.16
N TRP A 197 1.76 -15.28 -31.49
CA TRP A 197 2.05 -14.00 -32.15
C TRP A 197 0.89 -13.00 -32.08
N ASP A 198 -0.36 -13.47 -32.16
CA ASP A 198 -1.55 -12.64 -31.92
C ASP A 198 -1.51 -12.06 -30.49
N LEU A 199 -1.10 -12.86 -29.50
CA LEU A 199 -0.88 -12.41 -28.12
C LEU A 199 0.25 -11.38 -28.03
N VAL A 200 1.41 -11.64 -28.64
CA VAL A 200 2.57 -10.74 -28.66
C VAL A 200 2.18 -9.37 -29.21
N GLN A 201 1.42 -9.32 -30.31
CA GLN A 201 0.93 -8.05 -30.87
C GLN A 201 -0.04 -7.34 -29.91
N GLY A 202 -0.99 -8.06 -29.32
CA GLY A 202 -1.91 -7.47 -28.34
C GLY A 202 -1.20 -6.88 -27.12
N LEU A 203 -0.10 -7.50 -26.68
CA LEU A 203 0.73 -6.98 -25.58
C LEU A 203 1.48 -5.71 -25.99
N TRP A 204 2.08 -5.68 -27.19
CA TRP A 204 2.68 -4.46 -27.74
C TRP A 204 1.68 -3.30 -27.83
N ASP A 205 0.47 -3.57 -28.34
CA ASP A 205 -0.59 -2.57 -28.49
C ASP A 205 -1.02 -2.02 -27.12
N THR A 206 -1.14 -2.89 -26.12
CA THR A 206 -1.50 -2.51 -24.75
C THR A 206 -0.45 -1.59 -24.12
N ILE A 207 0.85 -1.90 -24.30
CA ILE A 207 1.94 -1.06 -23.76
C ILE A 207 2.00 0.29 -24.51
N ASN A 208 1.90 0.25 -25.84
CA ASN A 208 1.92 1.45 -26.67
C ASN A 208 0.73 2.39 -26.42
N GLY A 209 -0.41 1.85 -25.96
CA GLY A 209 -1.61 2.63 -25.66
C GLY A 209 -1.42 3.73 -24.62
N LEU A 210 -0.39 3.65 -23.77
CA LEU A 210 -0.06 4.69 -22.77
C LEU A 210 0.85 5.80 -23.33
N TRP A 211 1.48 5.59 -24.50
CA TRP A 211 2.46 6.54 -25.04
C TRP A 211 1.92 7.96 -25.27
N PRO A 212 0.70 8.16 -25.81
CA PRO A 212 0.15 9.51 -25.99
C PRO A 212 0.07 10.31 -24.68
N GLU A 213 -0.26 9.64 -23.56
CA GLU A 213 -0.33 10.27 -22.24
C GLU A 213 1.06 10.61 -21.69
N VAL A 214 2.03 9.71 -21.89
CA VAL A 214 3.45 9.94 -21.54
C VAL A 214 4.01 11.15 -22.29
N GLU A 215 3.83 11.19 -23.62
CA GLU A 215 4.30 12.28 -24.46
C GLU A 215 3.68 13.61 -24.02
N ALA A 216 2.36 13.63 -23.84
CA ALA A 216 1.64 14.81 -23.40
C ALA A 216 2.08 15.26 -21.99
N LEU A 217 2.34 14.34 -21.06
CA LEU A 217 2.85 14.68 -19.72
C LEU A 217 4.24 15.31 -19.80
N GLN A 218 5.17 14.66 -20.51
CA GLN A 218 6.53 15.15 -20.65
C GLN A 218 6.53 16.54 -21.29
N GLU A 219 5.84 16.71 -22.43
CA GLU A 219 5.74 17.99 -23.12
C GLU A 219 5.12 19.07 -22.23
N ARG A 220 4.10 18.74 -21.43
CA ARG A 220 3.50 19.69 -20.47
C ARG A 220 4.48 20.15 -19.38
N LEU A 221 5.38 19.28 -18.92
CA LEU A 221 6.28 19.57 -17.80
C LEU A 221 7.62 20.16 -18.24
N THR A 222 8.14 19.73 -19.40
CA THR A 222 9.48 20.12 -19.88
C THR A 222 9.44 20.98 -21.13
N GLY A 223 8.31 21.05 -21.85
CA GLY A 223 8.20 21.73 -23.14
C GLY A 223 8.82 20.92 -24.30
N VAL A 224 9.28 19.70 -24.05
CA VAL A 224 9.98 18.85 -25.01
C VAL A 224 9.35 17.46 -25.00
N LYS A 225 9.16 16.87 -26.19
CA LYS A 225 8.62 15.52 -26.35
C LYS A 225 9.70 14.48 -26.04
N PRO A 226 9.38 13.36 -25.36
CA PRO A 226 10.34 12.32 -25.09
C PRO A 226 10.66 11.55 -26.39
N PRO A 227 11.88 11.02 -26.55
CA PRO A 227 12.21 10.16 -27.68
C PRO A 227 11.37 8.88 -27.63
N LYS A 228 10.67 8.56 -28.72
CA LYS A 228 9.91 7.32 -28.88
C LYS A 228 10.81 6.24 -29.48
N VAL A 229 10.67 5.00 -29.03
CA VAL A 229 11.26 3.85 -29.71
C VAL A 229 10.35 3.47 -30.89
N ASP A 230 10.89 3.54 -32.10
CA ASP A 230 10.14 3.17 -33.30
C ASP A 230 9.87 1.67 -33.37
N SER A 231 8.63 1.33 -33.69
CA SER A 231 8.21 -0.06 -33.93
C SER A 231 8.75 -0.54 -35.28
N SER A 232 9.03 -1.82 -35.39
CA SER A 232 9.47 -2.46 -36.63
C SER A 232 8.64 -3.69 -36.93
N GLU A 233 8.25 -3.83 -38.20
CA GLU A 233 7.50 -4.99 -38.67
C GLU A 233 8.27 -6.29 -38.41
N VAL A 234 7.55 -7.30 -37.93
CA VAL A 234 8.07 -8.64 -37.67
C VAL A 234 7.40 -9.61 -38.63
N LYS A 235 8.21 -10.22 -39.50
CA LYS A 235 7.74 -11.23 -40.46
C LYS A 235 7.76 -12.60 -39.80
N THR A 236 6.63 -13.29 -39.85
CA THR A 236 6.46 -14.62 -39.26
C THR A 236 5.84 -15.57 -40.29
N PRO A 237 5.87 -16.89 -40.06
CA PRO A 237 5.14 -17.86 -40.89
C PRO A 237 3.62 -17.63 -40.93
N PHE A 238 3.08 -16.86 -39.98
CA PHE A 238 1.64 -16.60 -39.83
C PHE A 238 1.19 -15.23 -40.36
N GLY A 239 2.12 -14.44 -40.92
CA GLY A 239 1.86 -13.09 -41.42
C GLY A 239 2.88 -12.06 -40.92
N THR A 240 2.65 -10.80 -41.29
CA THR A 240 3.46 -9.67 -40.83
C THR A 240 2.76 -8.97 -39.68
N TYR A 241 3.46 -8.85 -38.55
CA TYR A 241 3.01 -8.11 -37.37
C TYR A 241 3.68 -6.74 -37.34
N GLN A 242 3.00 -5.73 -36.79
CA GLN A 242 3.48 -4.35 -36.79
C GLN A 242 4.64 -4.13 -35.82
N GLY A 243 4.84 -5.05 -34.86
CA GLY A 243 5.82 -4.86 -33.81
C GLY A 243 5.32 -3.94 -32.71
N GLY A 244 6.24 -3.49 -31.88
CA GLY A 244 5.94 -2.57 -30.79
C GLY A 244 7.05 -2.45 -29.76
N TYR A 245 6.79 -1.59 -28.78
CA TYR A 245 7.71 -1.35 -27.68
C TYR A 245 7.54 -2.42 -26.59
N TYR A 246 8.66 -2.96 -26.14
CA TYR A 246 8.76 -3.78 -24.93
C TYR A 246 9.87 -3.26 -24.00
N PRO A 247 9.69 -3.26 -22.68
CA PRO A 247 10.72 -2.78 -21.75
C PRO A 247 11.91 -3.74 -21.72
N ILE A 248 13.12 -3.22 -21.99
CA ILE A 248 14.34 -4.00 -21.82
C ILE A 248 14.70 -4.07 -20.34
N VAL A 249 14.87 -5.30 -19.85
CA VAL A 249 15.37 -5.60 -18.51
C VAL A 249 16.52 -6.58 -18.65
N TYR A 250 17.65 -6.26 -18.03
CA TYR A 250 18.83 -7.11 -18.02
C TYR A 250 18.79 -8.10 -16.86
N ASP A 251 19.34 -9.30 -17.05
CA ASP A 251 19.36 -10.34 -16.03
C ASP A 251 20.51 -10.11 -15.01
N PRO A 252 20.21 -9.78 -13.74
CA PRO A 252 21.23 -9.57 -12.72
C PRO A 252 21.95 -10.86 -12.30
N ARG A 253 21.37 -12.04 -12.56
CA ARG A 253 21.99 -13.34 -12.22
C ARG A 253 23.07 -13.72 -13.22
N ARG A 254 22.92 -13.26 -14.48
CA ARG A 254 23.87 -13.53 -15.57
C ARG A 254 24.91 -12.43 -15.75
N ASN A 255 24.75 -11.27 -15.10
CA ASN A 255 25.69 -10.16 -15.21
C ASN A 255 25.89 -9.39 -13.88
N ARG A 256 27.14 -9.37 -13.39
CA ARG A 256 27.51 -8.74 -12.11
C ARG A 256 27.36 -7.21 -12.12
N ASP A 257 27.63 -6.55 -13.24
CA ASP A 257 27.50 -5.08 -13.33
C ASP A 257 26.04 -4.66 -13.23
N VAL A 258 25.14 -5.44 -13.83
CA VAL A 258 23.69 -5.25 -13.71
C VAL A 258 23.26 -5.41 -12.25
N ALA A 259 23.74 -6.46 -11.56
CA ALA A 259 23.44 -6.66 -10.13
C ALA A 259 23.90 -5.47 -9.27
N GLN A 260 25.13 -4.98 -9.47
CA GLN A 260 25.66 -3.84 -8.71
C GLN A 260 24.93 -2.52 -8.99
N ARG A 261 24.54 -2.27 -10.25
CA ARG A 261 23.76 -1.07 -10.60
C ARG A 261 22.36 -1.09 -9.97
N ASN A 262 21.73 -2.27 -9.94
CA ASN A 262 20.44 -2.44 -9.29
C ASN A 262 20.55 -2.19 -7.78
N GLU A 263 21.57 -2.74 -7.11
CA GLU A 263 21.83 -2.53 -5.68
C GLU A 263 22.05 -1.04 -5.33
N LYS A 264 22.91 -0.34 -6.08
CA LYS A 264 23.17 1.09 -5.88
C LYS A 264 21.91 1.95 -6.08
N SER A 265 21.09 1.62 -7.07
CA SER A 265 19.86 2.34 -7.35
C SER A 265 18.81 2.15 -6.23
N GLY A 266 18.76 0.97 -5.62
CA GLY A 266 17.91 0.70 -4.46
C GLY A 266 18.31 1.52 -3.24
N ASN A 267 19.60 1.52 -2.88
CA ASN A 267 20.08 2.21 -1.65
C ASN A 267 19.88 3.74 -1.72
N LEU A 268 20.11 4.36 -2.87
CA LEU A 268 19.97 5.81 -3.06
C LEU A 268 18.55 6.35 -2.80
N LEU A 269 17.52 5.50 -2.93
CA LEU A 269 16.12 5.89 -2.75
C LEU A 269 15.68 5.91 -1.29
N PHE A 270 16.29 5.07 -0.45
CA PHE A 270 15.94 4.94 0.96
C PHE A 270 16.87 5.73 1.88
N GLU A 271 18.10 6.05 1.45
CA GLU A 271 19.11 6.69 2.30
C GLU A 271 19.06 8.22 2.31
N ASN A 272 18.42 8.88 1.33
CA ASN A 272 18.51 10.33 1.18
C ASN A 272 17.17 11.06 1.06
N SER A 273 16.56 11.38 2.22
CA SER A 273 15.36 12.21 2.32
C SER A 273 15.56 13.68 1.87
N TYR A 274 16.77 14.09 1.52
CA TYR A 274 17.11 15.46 1.09
C TYR A 274 16.88 15.73 -0.40
N PHE A 275 16.63 14.71 -1.22
CA PHE A 275 16.38 14.90 -2.66
C PHE A 275 14.95 15.35 -2.95
N ARG A 276 14.72 15.93 -4.14
CA ARG A 276 13.35 16.24 -4.57
C ARG A 276 12.63 14.93 -4.90
N PRO A 277 11.38 14.73 -4.45
CA PRO A 277 10.58 13.57 -4.85
C PRO A 277 10.48 13.47 -6.38
N LYS A 278 10.72 12.29 -6.96
CA LYS A 278 10.57 12.03 -8.40
C LYS A 278 10.08 10.62 -8.63
N THR A 279 9.11 10.48 -9.53
CA THR A 279 8.64 9.18 -10.04
C THR A 279 9.68 8.53 -10.95
N ALA A 280 9.53 7.24 -11.25
CA ALA A 280 10.41 6.53 -12.17
C ALA A 280 10.14 6.91 -13.64
N GLN A 281 11.15 7.42 -14.35
CA GLN A 281 11.02 8.00 -15.70
C GLN A 281 11.81 7.23 -16.78
N GLY A 282 12.21 5.99 -16.52
CA GLY A 282 13.06 5.21 -17.44
C GLY A 282 12.48 5.03 -18.85
N HIS A 283 11.15 5.13 -18.98
CA HIS A 283 10.42 5.03 -20.24
C HIS A 283 10.49 6.29 -21.11
N THR A 284 10.96 7.42 -20.57
CA THR A 284 11.15 8.68 -21.33
C THR A 284 12.61 8.94 -21.71
N ILE A 285 13.53 8.04 -21.35
CA ILE A 285 14.97 8.22 -21.55
C ILE A 285 15.39 7.56 -22.87
N ALA A 286 16.21 8.27 -23.66
CA ALA A 286 16.83 7.71 -24.85
C ALA A 286 17.62 6.44 -24.52
N ARG A 287 17.54 5.43 -25.39
CA ARG A 287 18.25 4.17 -25.17
C ARG A 287 19.76 4.41 -25.21
N THR A 288 20.46 3.90 -24.20
CA THR A 288 21.94 3.89 -24.18
C THR A 288 22.48 2.73 -25.02
N GLY A 289 23.75 2.81 -25.43
CA GLY A 289 24.45 1.73 -26.14
C GLY A 289 24.81 0.50 -25.28
N TYR A 290 24.47 0.50 -23.99
CA TYR A 290 24.74 -0.60 -23.06
C TYR A 290 23.96 -1.86 -23.45
N THR A 291 24.62 -3.01 -23.36
CA THR A 291 24.09 -4.35 -23.64
C THR A 291 24.57 -5.33 -22.57
N ALA A 292 23.70 -6.25 -22.20
CA ALA A 292 23.94 -7.36 -21.29
C ALA A 292 22.86 -8.43 -21.55
N PRO A 293 23.00 -9.67 -21.04
CA PRO A 293 21.96 -10.68 -21.14
C PRO A 293 20.61 -10.16 -20.65
N LEU A 294 19.55 -10.48 -21.39
CA LEU A 294 18.20 -10.04 -21.11
C LEU A 294 17.51 -11.00 -20.13
N LEU A 295 16.62 -10.45 -19.32
CA LEU A 295 15.68 -11.23 -18.53
C LEU A 295 14.42 -11.47 -19.36
N PHE A 296 14.24 -12.70 -19.82
CA PHE A 296 13.00 -13.13 -20.47
C PHE A 296 11.96 -13.45 -19.40
N ASP A 297 11.05 -12.51 -19.14
CA ASP A 297 10.04 -12.64 -18.09
C ASP A 297 8.78 -11.82 -18.44
N LEU A 298 7.63 -12.48 -18.57
CA LEU A 298 6.36 -11.82 -18.88
C LEU A 298 5.86 -10.92 -17.73
N ASP A 299 6.31 -11.13 -16.48
CA ASP A 299 5.97 -10.27 -15.34
C ASP A 299 6.57 -8.86 -15.48
N ILE A 300 7.49 -8.62 -16.42
CA ILE A 300 7.97 -7.28 -16.77
C ILE A 300 6.81 -6.38 -17.22
N ILE A 301 5.81 -6.92 -17.91
CA ILE A 301 4.70 -6.15 -18.49
C ILE A 301 3.84 -5.47 -17.41
N PRO A 302 3.20 -6.19 -16.48
CA PRO A 302 2.37 -5.56 -15.46
C PRO A 302 3.18 -4.61 -14.57
N ARG A 303 4.47 -4.92 -14.28
CA ARG A 303 5.36 -4.02 -13.53
C ARG A 303 5.63 -2.72 -14.28
N HIS A 304 5.93 -2.81 -15.57
CA HIS A 304 6.18 -1.63 -16.39
C HIS A 304 4.93 -0.76 -16.57
N LEU A 305 3.78 -1.38 -16.85
CA LEU A 305 2.51 -0.68 -16.93
C LEU A 305 2.23 0.08 -15.63
N ALA A 306 2.40 -0.56 -14.47
CA ALA A 306 2.21 0.10 -13.19
C ALA A 306 3.18 1.27 -12.97
N GLN A 307 4.44 1.15 -13.38
CA GLN A 307 5.42 2.25 -13.29
C GLN A 307 5.05 3.44 -14.19
N VAL A 308 4.67 3.18 -15.44
CA VAL A 308 4.28 4.22 -16.39
C VAL A 308 2.99 4.90 -15.94
N ILE A 309 1.98 4.14 -15.51
CA ILE A 309 0.71 4.68 -15.00
C ILE A 309 0.96 5.52 -13.74
N HIS A 310 1.79 5.06 -12.81
CA HIS A 310 2.12 5.83 -11.62
C HIS A 310 2.82 7.14 -11.95
N ASP A 311 3.73 7.14 -12.92
CA ASP A 311 4.38 8.36 -13.39
C ASP A 311 3.38 9.33 -14.06
N ILE A 312 2.51 8.82 -14.94
CA ILE A 312 1.44 9.59 -15.60
C ILE A 312 0.57 10.33 -14.57
N THR A 313 0.25 9.64 -13.47
CA THR A 313 -0.72 10.09 -12.48
C THR A 313 -0.12 10.96 -11.38
N HIS A 314 1.10 10.65 -10.92
CA HIS A 314 1.66 11.26 -9.71
C HIS A 314 2.69 12.37 -9.99
N ARG A 315 3.40 12.33 -11.13
CA ARG A 315 4.57 13.22 -11.34
C ARG A 315 4.23 14.71 -11.19
N GLU A 316 3.13 15.16 -11.78
CA GLU A 316 2.69 16.56 -11.72
C GLU A 316 2.19 16.93 -10.31
N ALA A 317 1.37 16.06 -9.69
CA ALA A 317 0.81 16.30 -8.37
C ALA A 317 1.91 16.38 -7.30
N VAL A 318 2.83 15.43 -7.28
CA VAL A 318 3.96 15.40 -6.35
C VAL A 318 4.84 16.64 -6.50
N ALA A 319 5.18 17.03 -7.74
CA ALA A 319 6.00 18.20 -7.99
C ALA A 319 5.32 19.51 -7.54
N ALA A 320 4.01 19.62 -7.74
CA ALA A 320 3.24 20.79 -7.33
C ALA A 320 3.16 20.91 -5.80
N VAL A 321 2.85 19.80 -5.12
CA VAL A 321 2.75 19.76 -3.65
C VAL A 321 4.11 19.98 -3.00
N ASP A 322 5.19 19.37 -3.52
CA ASP A 322 6.57 19.62 -3.04
C ASP A 322 6.94 21.10 -3.18
N LYS A 323 6.66 21.72 -4.34
CA LYS A 323 6.91 23.15 -4.56
C LYS A 323 6.19 24.04 -3.54
N LEU A 324 4.96 23.69 -3.18
CA LEU A 324 4.15 24.44 -2.22
C LEU A 324 4.67 24.28 -0.80
N LEU A 325 4.96 23.05 -0.38
CA LEU A 325 5.40 22.74 0.99
C LEU A 325 6.83 23.21 1.27
N GLN A 326 7.70 23.22 0.26
CA GLN A 326 9.09 23.68 0.39
C GLN A 326 9.27 25.20 0.29
N ASP A 327 8.19 25.97 0.10
CA ASP A 327 8.25 27.44 0.17
C ASP A 327 8.48 27.89 1.62
N ASP A 328 9.44 28.79 1.84
CA ASP A 328 9.87 29.21 3.18
C ASP A 328 8.72 29.78 4.03
N THR A 329 7.77 30.50 3.43
CA THR A 329 6.66 31.09 4.20
C THR A 329 5.61 30.04 4.55
N VAL A 330 5.33 29.09 3.64
CA VAL A 330 4.43 27.96 3.92
C VAL A 330 5.03 27.09 5.01
N ARG A 331 6.32 26.77 4.88
CA ARG A 331 7.10 26.06 5.90
C ARG A 331 7.03 26.77 7.24
N ASP A 332 7.35 28.06 7.29
CA ASP A 332 7.32 28.85 8.51
C ASP A 332 5.92 28.84 9.15
N ALA A 333 4.86 28.95 8.36
CA ALA A 333 3.49 28.90 8.86
C ALA A 333 3.20 27.55 9.55
N ILE A 334 3.52 26.43 8.88
CA ILE A 334 3.33 25.07 9.44
C ILE A 334 4.19 24.86 10.68
N GLU A 335 5.47 25.24 10.65
CA GLU A 335 6.38 25.10 11.78
C GLU A 335 5.92 25.93 12.99
N ARG A 336 5.30 27.10 12.80
CA ARG A 336 4.74 27.91 13.89
C ARG A 336 3.56 27.24 14.57
N VAL A 337 2.66 26.59 13.84
CA VAL A 337 1.44 26.01 14.42
C VAL A 337 1.62 24.56 14.88
N LEU A 338 2.48 23.79 14.22
CA LEU A 338 2.65 22.35 14.46
C LEU A 338 4.07 21.95 14.89
N GLY A 339 5.08 22.79 14.64
CA GLY A 339 6.47 22.52 15.01
C GLY A 339 7.29 21.85 13.89
N PRO A 340 8.62 21.93 13.97
CA PRO A 340 9.52 21.45 12.92
C PRO A 340 9.53 19.92 12.76
N GLN A 341 9.27 19.16 13.83
CA GLN A 341 9.24 17.69 13.78
C GLN A 341 8.08 17.17 12.94
N VAL A 342 6.92 17.84 12.98
CA VAL A 342 5.75 17.49 12.15
C VAL A 342 5.98 17.93 10.70
N TYR A 343 6.48 19.15 10.50
CA TYR A 343 6.80 19.65 9.16
C TYR A 343 7.80 18.75 8.42
N SER A 344 8.81 18.22 9.11
CA SER A 344 9.83 17.37 8.51
C SER A 344 9.30 16.03 7.96
N GLN A 345 8.06 15.65 8.27
CA GLN A 345 7.43 14.43 7.75
C GLN A 345 6.86 14.57 6.33
N PHE A 346 6.56 15.79 5.87
CA PHE A 346 5.91 16.03 4.58
C PHE A 346 6.77 15.61 3.38
N ARG A 347 8.06 15.95 3.38
CA ARG A 347 8.93 15.65 2.25
C ARG A 347 9.23 14.15 2.12
N PRO A 348 9.57 13.41 3.20
CA PRO A 348 9.64 11.95 3.16
C PRO A 348 8.33 11.27 2.76
N TRP A 349 7.18 11.86 3.13
CA TRP A 349 5.87 11.38 2.67
C TRP A 349 5.70 11.48 1.16
N LEU A 350 6.00 12.64 0.56
CA LEU A 350 5.97 12.81 -0.90
C LEU A 350 6.98 11.91 -1.64
N GLN A 351 8.17 11.72 -1.06
CA GLN A 351 9.17 10.79 -1.62
C GLN A 351 8.66 9.35 -1.63
N ALA A 352 8.07 8.89 -0.53
CA ALA A 352 7.50 7.56 -0.45
C ALA A 352 6.38 7.37 -1.48
N ILE A 353 5.51 8.37 -1.66
CA ILE A 353 4.46 8.35 -2.69
C ILE A 353 5.08 8.24 -4.08
N ALA A 354 6.04 9.10 -4.41
CA ALA A 354 6.69 9.11 -5.74
C ALA A 354 7.43 7.81 -6.07
N ASN A 355 7.88 7.09 -5.04
CA ASN A 355 8.68 5.88 -5.16
C ASN A 355 7.85 4.58 -4.95
N ASP A 356 6.52 4.63 -4.77
CA ASP A 356 5.70 3.42 -4.48
C ASP A 356 5.87 2.32 -5.54
N ARG A 357 6.09 2.71 -6.81
CA ARG A 357 6.29 1.77 -7.93
C ARG A 357 7.75 1.55 -8.33
N PHE A 358 8.72 2.06 -7.57
CA PHE A 358 10.13 1.87 -7.92
C PHE A 358 10.53 0.39 -7.84
N ASP A 359 11.35 -0.06 -8.80
CA ASP A 359 11.78 -1.45 -8.89
C ASP A 359 12.80 -1.78 -7.77
N ASN A 360 12.38 -2.64 -6.84
CA ASN A 360 13.13 -3.02 -5.65
C ASN A 360 14.08 -4.22 -5.88
N ARG A 361 14.45 -4.53 -7.13
CA ARG A 361 15.38 -5.63 -7.45
C ARG A 361 16.79 -5.49 -6.86
N GLY A 362 17.15 -4.32 -6.33
CA GLY A 362 18.40 -4.04 -5.62
C GLY A 362 18.38 -4.30 -4.11
N LEU A 363 17.26 -4.79 -3.55
CA LEU A 363 17.18 -5.05 -2.11
C LEU A 363 18.23 -6.06 -1.65
N ARG A 364 18.84 -5.78 -0.48
CA ARG A 364 19.80 -6.69 0.16
C ARG A 364 19.07 -7.99 0.53
N ASP A 365 19.79 -9.10 0.62
CA ASP A 365 19.17 -10.40 0.88
C ASP A 365 18.40 -10.44 2.21
N TRP A 366 18.85 -9.66 3.20
CA TRP A 366 18.12 -9.46 4.46
C TRP A 366 16.79 -8.73 4.30
N ASP A 367 16.69 -7.74 3.41
CA ASP A 367 15.43 -7.04 3.13
C ASP A 367 14.44 -7.96 2.41
N LYS A 368 14.93 -8.82 1.50
CA LYS A 368 14.10 -9.86 0.86
C LYS A 368 13.55 -10.85 1.89
N LEU A 369 14.38 -11.27 2.84
CA LEU A 369 13.97 -12.16 3.92
C LEU A 369 12.95 -11.50 4.85
N ALA A 370 13.18 -10.24 5.25
CA ALA A 370 12.24 -9.48 6.07
C ALA A 370 10.88 -9.30 5.37
N ARG A 371 10.89 -8.96 4.09
CA ARG A 371 9.67 -8.89 3.26
C ARG A 371 8.96 -10.24 3.20
N TYR A 372 9.68 -11.32 2.95
CA TYR A 372 9.11 -12.66 2.92
C TYR A 372 8.46 -13.03 4.25
N GLY A 373 9.17 -12.85 5.36
CA GLY A 373 8.65 -13.11 6.71
C GLY A 373 7.40 -12.29 7.02
N ARG A 374 7.34 -11.02 6.58
CA ARG A 374 6.14 -10.18 6.72
C ARG A 374 4.94 -10.75 5.96
N HIS A 375 5.14 -11.14 4.71
CA HIS A 375 4.09 -11.71 3.87
C HIS A 375 3.52 -13.00 4.46
N THR A 376 4.40 -13.91 4.89
CA THR A 376 3.98 -15.19 5.47
C THR A 376 3.34 -15.01 6.84
N ALA A 377 3.83 -14.07 7.66
CA ALA A 377 3.19 -13.72 8.92
C ALA A 377 1.81 -13.06 8.72
N THR A 378 1.65 -12.24 7.69
CA THR A 378 0.37 -11.59 7.35
C THR A 378 -0.69 -12.62 6.99
N ILE A 379 -0.36 -13.55 6.09
CA ILE A 379 -1.31 -14.58 5.66
C ILE A 379 -1.60 -15.61 6.75
N MET A 380 -0.62 -15.96 7.58
CA MET A 380 -0.83 -16.82 8.75
C MET A 380 -1.68 -16.15 9.84
N GLY A 381 -1.48 -14.86 10.06
CA GLY A 381 -2.14 -14.10 11.11
C GLY A 381 -3.58 -13.71 10.79
N LEU A 382 -3.85 -13.30 9.54
CA LEU A 382 -5.17 -12.76 9.14
C LEU A 382 -5.94 -13.65 8.16
N GLY A 383 -5.27 -14.57 7.46
CA GLY A 383 -5.91 -15.42 6.47
C GLY A 383 -7.02 -16.27 7.08
N TYR A 384 -8.23 -16.19 6.53
CA TYR A 384 -9.45 -16.86 7.00
C TYR A 384 -9.81 -16.61 8.48
N ARG A 385 -9.19 -15.62 9.13
CA ARG A 385 -9.33 -15.40 10.57
C ARG A 385 -10.67 -14.78 10.92
N VAL A 386 -11.58 -15.58 11.50
CA VAL A 386 -12.95 -15.14 11.84
C VAL A 386 -12.94 -14.00 12.86
N SER A 387 -12.05 -14.04 13.85
CA SER A 387 -11.91 -12.95 14.83
C SER A 387 -11.58 -11.61 14.17
N THR A 388 -10.68 -11.60 13.17
CA THR A 388 -10.34 -10.39 12.41
C THR A 388 -11.51 -9.88 11.58
N VAL A 389 -12.30 -10.80 11.00
CA VAL A 389 -13.53 -10.45 10.27
C VAL A 389 -14.49 -9.73 11.22
N LEU A 390 -14.79 -10.31 12.38
CA LEU A 390 -15.72 -9.71 13.34
C LEU A 390 -15.17 -8.40 13.96
N ALA A 391 -13.86 -8.32 14.17
CA ALA A 391 -13.22 -7.11 14.70
C ALA A 391 -13.44 -5.88 13.81
N GLN A 392 -13.71 -6.04 12.50
CA GLN A 392 -14.06 -4.91 11.62
C GLN A 392 -15.29 -4.14 12.14
N LEU A 393 -16.24 -4.80 12.81
CA LEU A 393 -17.44 -4.16 13.37
C LEU A 393 -17.11 -3.12 14.45
N THR A 394 -15.95 -3.22 15.10
CA THR A 394 -15.46 -2.17 16.01
C THR A 394 -15.24 -0.83 15.31
N GLY A 395 -15.05 -0.88 13.98
CA GLY A 395 -14.99 0.28 13.11
C GLY A 395 -16.21 1.18 13.19
N PHE A 396 -17.41 0.67 13.49
CA PHE A 396 -18.58 1.52 13.74
C PHE A 396 -18.37 2.47 14.93
N SER A 397 -17.67 2.02 15.97
CA SER A 397 -17.34 2.85 17.13
C SER A 397 -16.34 3.93 16.74
N ALA A 398 -15.29 3.59 15.98
CA ALA A 398 -14.33 4.57 15.48
C ALA A 398 -14.99 5.63 14.58
N SER A 399 -15.92 5.22 13.71
CA SER A 399 -16.72 6.15 12.90
C SER A 399 -17.61 7.04 13.77
N ALA A 400 -18.31 6.47 14.75
CA ALA A 400 -19.17 7.23 15.67
C ALA A 400 -18.41 8.26 16.51
N GLU A 401 -17.12 8.05 16.78
CA GLU A 401 -16.27 9.09 17.39
C GLU A 401 -16.13 10.32 16.49
N MET A 402 -15.98 10.12 15.18
CA MET A 402 -15.68 11.20 14.25
C MET A 402 -16.93 11.93 13.74
N ILE A 403 -17.98 11.19 13.36
CA ILE A 403 -19.24 11.76 12.79
C ILE A 403 -20.38 11.82 13.83
N GLY A 404 -20.11 11.39 15.05
CA GLY A 404 -21.12 11.28 16.09
C GLY A 404 -22.05 10.07 15.93
N PRO A 405 -22.69 9.62 17.02
CA PRO A 405 -23.53 8.43 17.03
C PRO A 405 -24.81 8.57 16.19
N ARG A 406 -25.33 9.80 16.02
CA ARG A 406 -26.56 10.04 15.25
C ARG A 406 -26.33 9.85 13.75
N ALA A 407 -25.27 10.45 13.19
CA ALA A 407 -24.92 10.28 11.79
C ALA A 407 -24.54 8.83 11.50
N MET A 408 -23.80 8.17 12.40
CA MET A 408 -23.48 6.75 12.27
C MET A 408 -24.74 5.87 12.24
N ALA A 409 -25.68 6.08 13.16
CA ALA A 409 -26.95 5.34 13.18
C ALA A 409 -27.79 5.58 11.92
N LYS A 410 -27.79 6.80 11.39
CA LYS A 410 -28.42 7.13 10.11
C LYS A 410 -27.75 6.38 8.95
N GLY A 411 -26.42 6.35 8.90
CA GLY A 411 -25.65 5.61 7.89
C GLY A 411 -25.95 4.11 7.90
N ILE A 412 -26.01 3.49 9.09
CA ILE A 412 -26.43 2.09 9.26
C ILE A 412 -27.85 1.88 8.72
N ARG A 413 -28.79 2.75 9.09
CA ARG A 413 -30.19 2.63 8.63
C ARG A 413 -30.30 2.77 7.11
N LEU A 414 -29.51 3.64 6.49
CA LEU A 414 -29.48 3.80 5.03
C LEU A 414 -28.90 2.56 4.35
N ALA A 415 -27.77 2.05 4.85
CA ALA A 415 -27.09 0.89 4.31
C ALA A 415 -27.93 -0.40 4.41
N PHE A 416 -28.61 -0.63 5.54
CA PHE A 416 -29.27 -1.92 5.85
C PHE A 416 -30.80 -1.89 5.81
N ARG A 417 -31.40 -0.96 5.04
CA ARG A 417 -32.88 -0.89 4.95
C ARG A 417 -33.52 -2.17 4.39
N SER A 418 -32.81 -2.88 3.51
CA SER A 418 -33.15 -4.21 2.98
C SER A 418 -31.89 -4.86 2.37
N PRO A 419 -31.86 -6.18 2.12
CA PRO A 419 -30.70 -6.81 1.46
C PRO A 419 -30.37 -6.23 0.08
N ARG A 420 -31.40 -5.88 -0.72
CA ARG A 420 -31.22 -5.18 -2.00
C ARG A 420 -30.65 -3.77 -1.77
N ALA A 421 -31.17 -3.05 -0.76
CA ALA A 421 -30.68 -1.71 -0.44
C ALA A 421 -29.19 -1.68 -0.06
N PHE A 422 -28.64 -2.74 0.55
CA PHE A 422 -27.21 -2.81 0.82
C PHE A 422 -26.39 -2.91 -0.48
N GLN A 423 -26.80 -3.77 -1.42
CA GLN A 423 -26.15 -3.87 -2.72
C GLN A 423 -26.25 -2.55 -3.51
N ASP A 424 -27.42 -1.91 -3.50
CA ASP A 424 -27.62 -0.61 -4.13
C ASP A 424 -26.76 0.47 -3.46
N SER A 425 -26.64 0.45 -2.13
CA SER A 425 -25.79 1.36 -1.36
C SER A 425 -24.32 1.21 -1.71
N VAL A 426 -23.84 -0.04 -1.78
CA VAL A 426 -22.48 -0.35 -2.22
C VAL A 426 -22.24 0.19 -3.63
N ALA A 427 -23.14 -0.11 -4.57
CA ALA A 427 -23.01 0.30 -5.96
C ALA A 427 -23.00 1.84 -6.08
N PHE A 428 -23.90 2.52 -5.35
CA PHE A 428 -23.93 3.97 -5.28
C PHE A 428 -22.60 4.53 -4.74
N VAL A 429 -22.15 4.06 -3.57
CA VAL A 429 -20.92 4.55 -2.92
C VAL A 429 -19.70 4.34 -3.83
N GLN A 430 -19.56 3.18 -4.48
CA GLN A 430 -18.46 2.92 -5.42
C GLN A 430 -18.55 3.75 -6.70
N SER A 431 -19.76 4.15 -7.12
CA SER A 431 -19.95 5.01 -8.29
C SER A 431 -19.49 6.44 -8.05
N VAL A 432 -19.64 6.96 -6.82
CA VAL A 432 -19.31 8.35 -6.48
C VAL A 432 -17.93 8.51 -5.83
N SER A 433 -17.40 7.48 -5.17
CA SER A 433 -16.12 7.54 -4.46
C SER A 433 -15.07 6.63 -5.09
N GLY A 434 -13.95 7.23 -5.48
CA GLY A 434 -12.77 6.51 -5.98
C GLY A 434 -12.10 5.69 -4.88
N GLU A 435 -12.07 6.22 -3.65
CA GLU A 435 -11.56 5.49 -2.48
C GLU A 435 -12.35 4.20 -2.24
N MET A 436 -13.69 4.28 -2.28
CA MET A 436 -14.55 3.12 -2.04
C MET A 436 -14.57 2.12 -3.19
N ARG A 437 -14.41 2.59 -4.43
CA ARG A 437 -14.27 1.72 -5.61
C ARG A 437 -13.07 0.79 -5.51
N HIS A 438 -11.96 1.29 -4.98
CA HIS A 438 -10.69 0.56 -4.90
C HIS A 438 -10.33 0.08 -3.50
N ARG A 439 -11.23 0.26 -2.52
CA ARG A 439 -10.99 -0.02 -1.09
C ARG A 439 -10.49 -1.44 -0.81
N HIS A 440 -10.96 -2.44 -1.56
CA HIS A 440 -10.48 -3.81 -1.43
C HIS A 440 -8.95 -3.92 -1.57
N ASN A 441 -8.36 -3.09 -2.42
CA ASN A 441 -6.92 -3.06 -2.70
C ASN A 441 -6.16 -2.06 -1.81
N THR A 442 -6.85 -1.27 -0.99
CA THR A 442 -6.28 -0.18 -0.20
C THR A 442 -6.71 -0.17 1.26
N MET A 443 -7.38 -1.20 1.80
CA MET A 443 -7.81 -1.20 3.21
C MET A 443 -6.63 -1.25 4.20
N ASP A 444 -5.63 -2.08 3.91
CA ASP A 444 -4.49 -2.33 4.80
C ASP A 444 -3.21 -2.52 3.98
N ARG A 445 -2.09 -2.02 4.50
CA ARG A 445 -0.78 -2.06 3.82
C ARG A 445 -0.31 -3.49 3.59
N ASP A 446 -0.39 -4.34 4.61
CA ASP A 446 0.19 -5.68 4.57
C ASP A 446 -0.65 -6.61 3.70
N ILE A 447 -1.99 -6.48 3.77
CA ILE A 447 -2.91 -7.16 2.83
C ILE A 447 -2.65 -6.67 1.39
N ARG A 448 -2.53 -5.36 1.17
CA ARG A 448 -2.25 -4.79 -0.16
C ARG A 448 -0.92 -5.28 -0.72
N ASP A 449 0.14 -5.27 0.07
CA ASP A 449 1.46 -5.76 -0.34
C ASP A 449 1.41 -7.27 -0.63
N GLN A 450 0.68 -8.04 0.16
CA GLN A 450 0.45 -9.47 -0.08
C GLN A 450 -0.30 -9.71 -1.39
N ILE A 451 -1.39 -8.99 -1.66
CA ILE A 451 -2.15 -9.13 -2.92
C ILE A 451 -1.30 -8.69 -4.11
N ARG A 452 -0.54 -7.59 -3.97
CA ARG A 452 0.38 -7.08 -5.01
C ARG A 452 1.47 -8.09 -5.36
N SER A 453 2.02 -8.81 -4.38
CA SER A 453 3.06 -9.82 -4.65
C SER A 453 2.54 -11.00 -5.49
N LEU A 454 1.22 -11.21 -5.52
CA LEU A 454 0.55 -12.23 -6.30
C LEU A 454 0.15 -11.78 -7.71
N ILE A 455 0.43 -10.53 -8.11
CA ILE A 455 0.16 -10.07 -9.49
C ILE A 455 1.03 -10.89 -10.44
N GLY A 456 0.44 -11.43 -11.51
CA GLY A 456 1.11 -12.33 -12.47
C GLY A 456 1.22 -13.78 -12.00
N GLN A 457 1.02 -14.07 -10.71
CA GLN A 457 1.05 -15.43 -10.19
C GLN A 457 -0.28 -16.15 -10.48
N HIS A 458 -0.22 -17.42 -10.87
CA HIS A 458 -1.39 -18.23 -11.17
C HIS A 458 -1.30 -19.60 -10.48
N GLY A 459 -2.45 -20.23 -10.24
CA GLY A 459 -2.53 -21.55 -9.63
C GLY A 459 -3.24 -21.56 -8.28
N VAL A 460 -3.52 -22.76 -7.76
CA VAL A 460 -4.35 -22.97 -6.56
C VAL A 460 -3.81 -22.22 -5.35
N LEU A 461 -2.49 -22.18 -5.16
CA LEU A 461 -1.86 -21.46 -4.05
C LEU A 461 -2.16 -19.97 -4.13
N ALA A 462 -1.83 -19.31 -5.25
CA ALA A 462 -2.07 -17.88 -5.42
C ALA A 462 -3.55 -17.51 -5.25
N GLU A 463 -4.48 -18.31 -5.80
CA GLU A 463 -5.92 -18.08 -5.61
C GLU A 463 -6.35 -18.26 -4.14
N THR A 464 -5.82 -19.26 -3.45
CA THR A 464 -6.08 -19.47 -2.02
C THR A 464 -5.57 -18.31 -1.19
N GLN A 465 -4.39 -17.76 -1.51
CA GLN A 465 -3.81 -16.61 -0.83
C GLN A 465 -4.62 -15.33 -1.09
N ARG A 466 -5.16 -15.14 -2.29
CA ARG A 466 -6.09 -14.03 -2.59
C ARG A 466 -7.40 -14.14 -1.83
N PHE A 467 -7.98 -15.34 -1.79
CA PHE A 467 -9.26 -15.56 -1.13
C PHE A 467 -9.16 -15.51 0.40
N ALA A 468 -7.96 -15.73 0.97
CA ALA A 468 -7.70 -15.71 2.41
C ALA A 468 -8.19 -14.44 3.13
N PHE A 469 -8.19 -13.28 2.46
CA PHE A 469 -8.60 -12.00 3.07
C PHE A 469 -10.03 -11.56 2.68
N HIS A 470 -10.76 -12.35 1.89
CA HIS A 470 -12.05 -11.95 1.35
C HIS A 470 -13.09 -11.66 2.44
N GLY A 471 -13.11 -12.44 3.52
CA GLY A 471 -14.01 -12.19 4.66
C GLY A 471 -13.75 -10.84 5.33
N ILE A 472 -12.48 -10.44 5.46
CA ILE A 472 -12.10 -9.14 6.04
C ILE A 472 -12.60 -8.03 5.13
N ALA A 473 -12.38 -8.16 3.82
CA ALA A 473 -12.84 -7.19 2.83
C ALA A 473 -14.36 -6.99 2.84
N LEU A 474 -15.12 -8.08 2.92
CA LEU A 474 -16.58 -8.02 2.96
C LEU A 474 -17.08 -7.29 4.22
N MET A 475 -16.50 -7.59 5.38
CA MET A 475 -16.91 -6.94 6.62
C MET A 475 -16.43 -5.48 6.71
N ASP A 476 -15.25 -5.17 6.17
CA ASP A 476 -14.81 -3.80 5.98
C ASP A 476 -15.79 -3.01 5.11
N GLN A 477 -16.25 -3.58 3.99
CA GLN A 477 -17.25 -2.98 3.11
C GLN A 477 -18.59 -2.72 3.81
N VAL A 478 -19.03 -3.62 4.70
CA VAL A 478 -20.23 -3.44 5.55
C VAL A 478 -20.09 -2.18 6.40
N VAL A 479 -18.97 -2.01 7.09
CA VAL A 479 -18.75 -0.89 8.03
C VAL A 479 -18.53 0.42 7.27
N THR A 480 -17.76 0.38 6.20
CA THR A 480 -17.33 1.57 5.46
C THR A 480 -18.41 2.13 4.57
N THR A 481 -19.29 1.29 4.00
CA THR A 481 -20.48 1.75 3.27
C THR A 481 -21.43 2.53 4.20
N ALA A 482 -21.71 2.00 5.38
CA ALA A 482 -22.54 2.70 6.36
C ALA A 482 -21.87 3.97 6.91
N THR A 483 -20.55 3.93 7.14
CA THR A 483 -19.77 5.11 7.54
C THR A 483 -19.84 6.20 6.47
N PHE A 484 -19.65 5.82 5.20
CA PHE A 484 -19.71 6.74 4.06
C PHE A 484 -21.06 7.46 4.01
N LEU A 485 -22.16 6.69 4.06
CA LEU A 485 -23.51 7.23 3.99
C LEU A 485 -23.84 8.13 5.18
N GLY A 486 -23.38 7.77 6.38
CA GLY A 486 -23.54 8.60 7.57
C GLY A 486 -22.81 9.94 7.46
N ALA A 487 -21.52 9.90 7.09
CA ALA A 487 -20.67 11.06 6.93
C ALA A 487 -21.16 12.00 5.81
N ALA A 488 -21.49 11.44 4.64
CA ALA A 488 -21.99 12.22 3.52
C ALA A 488 -23.33 12.90 3.86
N HIS A 489 -24.22 12.19 4.56
CA HIS A 489 -25.50 12.76 5.00
C HIS A 489 -25.32 13.89 6.02
N GLU A 490 -24.43 13.72 7.00
CA GLU A 490 -24.11 14.77 7.98
C GLU A 490 -23.56 16.02 7.29
N HIS A 491 -22.63 15.86 6.33
CA HIS A 491 -22.08 16.98 5.57
C HIS A 491 -23.19 17.73 4.81
N LEU A 492 -24.10 17.01 4.16
CA LEU A 492 -25.21 17.60 3.39
C LEU A 492 -26.27 18.27 4.27
N GLU A 493 -26.46 17.82 5.51
CA GLU A 493 -27.34 18.50 6.48
C GLU A 493 -26.77 19.88 6.85
N GLN A 494 -25.45 20.01 6.95
CA GLN A 494 -24.77 21.26 7.27
C GLN A 494 -24.54 22.13 6.02
N ASN A 495 -24.36 21.50 4.86
CA ASN A 495 -24.03 22.15 3.59
C ASN A 495 -24.93 21.64 2.46
N PRO A 496 -26.21 22.07 2.40
CA PRO A 496 -27.14 21.60 1.38
C PRO A 496 -26.64 21.85 -0.05
N GLY A 497 -26.59 20.80 -0.87
CA GLY A 497 -26.18 20.87 -2.27
C GLY A 497 -24.68 20.70 -2.54
N ASP A 498 -23.84 20.59 -1.51
CA ASP A 498 -22.39 20.34 -1.67
C ASP A 498 -22.09 18.83 -1.75
N GLU A 499 -22.51 18.20 -2.85
CA GLU A 499 -22.29 16.77 -3.09
C GLU A 499 -20.80 16.40 -3.13
N ALA A 500 -19.97 17.25 -3.73
CA ALA A 500 -18.54 17.03 -3.83
C ALA A 500 -17.85 17.08 -2.45
N GLY A 501 -18.20 18.06 -1.62
CA GLY A 501 -17.72 18.12 -0.24
C GLY A 501 -18.21 16.96 0.60
N ALA A 502 -19.44 16.48 0.39
CA ALA A 502 -19.98 15.32 1.10
C ALA A 502 -19.19 14.04 0.80
N VAL A 503 -18.81 13.81 -0.47
CA VAL A 503 -17.93 12.70 -0.85
C VAL A 503 -16.55 12.86 -0.21
N ALA A 504 -15.94 14.05 -0.32
CA ALA A 504 -14.61 14.30 0.24
C ALA A 504 -14.57 14.11 1.78
N TYR A 505 -15.61 14.59 2.48
CA TYR A 505 -15.77 14.40 3.92
C TYR A 505 -15.91 12.92 4.28
N ALA A 506 -16.77 12.19 3.57
CA ALA A 506 -16.98 10.76 3.81
C ALA A 506 -15.72 9.92 3.56
N GLU A 507 -14.97 10.20 2.48
CA GLU A 507 -13.71 9.53 2.20
C GLU A 507 -12.65 9.79 3.29
N ARG A 508 -12.55 11.04 3.76
CA ARG A 508 -11.65 11.40 4.86
C ARG A 508 -12.01 10.67 6.16
N VAL A 509 -13.30 10.64 6.52
CA VAL A 509 -13.78 9.92 7.72
C VAL A 509 -13.34 8.46 7.68
N ILE A 510 -13.50 7.81 6.53
CA ILE A 510 -13.11 6.41 6.36
C ILE A 510 -11.61 6.21 6.56
N ARG A 511 -10.75 7.02 5.93
CA ARG A 511 -9.29 6.87 6.04
C ARG A 511 -8.75 7.17 7.45
N LEU A 512 -9.37 8.11 8.15
CA LEU A 512 -8.98 8.50 9.51
C LEU A 512 -9.53 7.56 10.59
N THR A 513 -10.60 6.80 10.33
CA THR A 513 -11.22 5.90 11.34
C THR A 513 -10.96 4.41 11.08
N GLN A 514 -11.01 3.96 9.83
CA GLN A 514 -10.87 2.55 9.44
C GLN A 514 -9.46 2.20 8.93
N ALA A 515 -8.58 3.20 8.87
CA ALA A 515 -7.29 3.14 8.20
C ALA A 515 -7.39 2.88 6.67
N ALA A 516 -6.24 3.04 6.03
CA ALA A 516 -6.01 2.75 4.62
C ALA A 516 -4.53 2.37 4.43
N GLY A 517 -4.26 1.55 3.41
CA GLY A 517 -2.98 1.00 3.01
C GLY A 517 -2.36 1.64 1.77
N GLY A 518 -2.96 2.73 1.25
CA GLY A 518 -2.32 3.59 0.27
C GLY A 518 -1.06 4.23 0.86
N VAL A 519 0.02 4.41 0.08
CA VAL A 519 1.26 4.99 0.62
C VAL A 519 1.03 6.41 1.14
N LYS A 520 0.08 7.14 0.55
CA LYS A 520 -0.37 8.45 1.05
C LYS A 520 -0.95 8.40 2.47
N ASP A 521 -1.52 7.26 2.88
CA ASP A 521 -2.29 7.08 4.12
C ASP A 521 -1.44 6.57 5.29
N LEU A 522 -0.24 6.08 5.00
CA LEU A 522 0.68 5.52 5.99
C LEU A 522 1.38 6.62 6.78
N SER A 523 1.69 6.37 8.05
CA SER A 523 2.62 7.22 8.83
C SER A 523 4.08 6.99 8.43
N ALA A 524 4.99 7.85 8.87
CA ALA A 524 6.42 7.70 8.52
C ALA A 524 6.98 6.35 9.01
N LEU A 525 6.58 5.91 10.20
CA LEU A 525 6.98 4.61 10.74
C LEU A 525 6.51 3.44 9.85
N GLN A 526 5.32 3.54 9.25
CA GLN A 526 4.77 2.49 8.38
C GLN A 526 5.38 2.47 6.97
N ARG A 527 5.95 3.59 6.49
CA ARG A 527 6.61 3.72 5.18
C ARG A 527 8.10 3.38 5.20
N GLY A 528 8.65 3.13 6.38
CA GLY A 528 10.06 2.86 6.62
C GLY A 528 10.63 1.62 5.91
N GLY A 529 11.90 1.30 6.21
CA GLY A 529 12.57 0.10 5.66
C GLY A 529 11.87 -1.21 6.03
N GLU A 530 12.21 -2.32 5.36
CA GLU A 530 11.51 -3.60 5.56
C GLU A 530 11.53 -4.09 7.02
N PHE A 531 12.58 -3.79 7.79
CA PHE A 531 12.62 -4.08 9.22
C PHE A 531 11.65 -3.23 10.06
N GLN A 532 11.49 -1.93 9.75
CA GLN A 532 10.48 -1.09 10.40
C GLN A 532 9.06 -1.55 10.06
N LYS A 533 8.85 -2.06 8.84
CA LYS A 533 7.57 -2.67 8.44
C LYS A 533 7.25 -3.92 9.26
N LEU A 534 8.25 -4.70 9.70
CA LEU A 534 8.04 -5.85 10.60
C LEU A 534 7.50 -5.47 11.99
N LEU A 535 7.88 -4.29 12.49
CA LEU A 535 7.37 -3.76 13.78
C LEU A 535 5.95 -3.20 13.65
N THR A 536 5.53 -2.89 12.42
CA THR A 536 4.23 -2.26 12.15
C THR A 536 3.27 -3.19 11.41
N ILE A 537 3.46 -4.51 11.52
CA ILE A 537 2.50 -5.49 10.99
C ILE A 537 1.16 -5.31 11.72
N PHE A 538 0.06 -5.30 10.97
CA PHE A 538 -1.32 -5.12 11.48
C PHE A 538 -1.54 -3.80 12.23
N TYR A 539 -0.69 -2.81 11.98
CA TYR A 539 -0.71 -1.54 12.73
C TYR A 539 -1.66 -0.50 12.14
N GLY A 540 -2.25 -0.71 10.96
CA GLY A 540 -3.09 0.27 10.25
C GLY A 540 -4.17 0.90 11.13
N TYR A 541 -5.02 0.07 11.74
CA TYR A 541 -6.07 0.51 12.66
C TYR A 541 -5.51 1.20 13.92
N PHE A 542 -4.49 0.62 14.54
CA PHE A 542 -3.86 1.18 15.74
C PHE A 542 -3.17 2.52 15.49
N ASN A 543 -2.66 2.74 14.27
CA ASN A 543 -2.17 4.04 13.86
C ASN A 543 -3.32 5.04 13.70
N ALA A 544 -4.46 4.65 13.11
CA ALA A 544 -5.65 5.50 13.08
C ALA A 544 -6.08 5.87 14.51
N LEU A 545 -6.17 4.90 15.42
CA LEU A 545 -6.42 5.13 16.85
C LEU A 545 -5.43 6.13 17.46
N TYR A 546 -4.12 6.01 17.20
CA TYR A 546 -3.11 6.95 17.68
C TYR A 546 -3.40 8.39 17.22
N ASN A 547 -3.71 8.57 15.94
CA ASN A 547 -4.01 9.87 15.33
C ASN A 547 -5.28 10.49 15.93
N ARG A 548 -6.33 9.69 16.16
CA ARG A 548 -7.55 10.13 16.83
C ARG A 548 -7.32 10.45 18.31
N LEU A 549 -6.51 9.66 19.03
CA LEU A 549 -6.12 9.95 20.41
C LEU A 549 -5.33 11.25 20.53
N ARG A 550 -4.44 11.55 19.57
CA ARG A 550 -3.73 12.84 19.53
C ARG A 550 -4.65 14.01 19.24
N THR A 551 -5.66 13.80 18.39
CA THR A 551 -6.70 14.81 18.13
C THR A 551 -7.52 15.07 19.40
N LEU A 552 -8.05 14.01 20.03
CA LEU A 552 -8.78 14.12 21.30
C LEU A 552 -7.96 14.83 22.38
N GLY A 553 -6.68 14.49 22.53
CA GLY A 553 -5.77 15.14 23.48
C GLY A 553 -5.50 16.61 23.16
N ARG A 554 -5.50 16.99 21.87
CA ARG A 554 -5.41 18.40 21.45
C ARG A 554 -6.69 19.14 21.82
N ASP A 555 -7.84 18.55 21.50
CA ASP A 555 -9.15 19.17 21.73
C ASP A 555 -9.41 19.37 23.22
N ILE A 556 -9.05 18.40 24.07
CA ILE A 556 -9.12 18.53 25.55
C ILE A 556 -8.32 19.74 26.06
N ARG A 557 -7.16 20.04 25.47
CA ARG A 557 -6.32 21.16 25.93
C ARG A 557 -6.89 22.53 25.58
N THR A 558 -7.76 22.60 24.58
CA THR A 558 -8.39 23.85 24.10
C THR A 558 -9.87 23.93 24.44
N ALA A 559 -10.42 22.90 25.09
CA ALA A 559 -11.84 22.76 25.36
C ALA A 559 -12.34 23.70 26.46
N GLU A 560 -13.57 24.16 26.29
CA GLU A 560 -14.34 24.86 27.31
C GLU A 560 -15.27 23.88 28.06
N ALA A 561 -15.87 24.32 29.17
CA ALA A 561 -16.74 23.46 29.98
C ALA A 561 -17.95 22.89 29.19
N GLY A 562 -18.42 23.62 28.18
CA GLY A 562 -19.52 23.19 27.30
C GLY A 562 -19.15 22.03 26.36
N ASP A 563 -17.86 21.81 26.08
CA ASP A 563 -17.39 20.78 25.17
C ASP A 563 -17.24 19.41 25.84
N LEU A 564 -17.27 19.38 27.18
CA LEU A 564 -17.00 18.18 27.98
C LEU A 564 -17.91 16.98 27.62
N PRO A 565 -19.24 17.14 27.40
CA PRO A 565 -20.09 16.02 26.99
C PRO A 565 -19.69 15.43 25.62
N ALA A 566 -19.30 16.28 24.67
CA ALA A 566 -18.86 15.83 23.34
C ALA A 566 -17.52 15.09 23.44
N LEU A 567 -16.57 15.60 24.22
CA LEU A 567 -15.28 14.95 24.47
C LEU A 567 -15.41 13.61 25.18
N LEU A 568 -16.28 13.51 26.18
CA LEU A 568 -16.58 12.25 26.86
C LEU A 568 -17.23 11.25 25.91
N SER A 569 -18.16 11.68 25.06
CA SER A 569 -18.74 10.82 24.03
C SER A 569 -17.67 10.32 23.06
N ARG A 570 -16.74 11.17 22.64
CA ARG A 570 -15.64 10.78 21.76
C ARG A 570 -14.71 9.79 22.45
N ALA A 571 -14.32 10.03 23.71
CA ALA A 571 -13.51 9.11 24.48
C ALA A 571 -14.18 7.74 24.65
N LEU A 572 -15.50 7.71 24.87
CA LEU A 572 -16.29 6.49 24.94
C LEU A 572 -16.19 5.69 23.63
N PHE A 573 -16.45 6.33 22.49
CA PHE A 573 -16.43 5.65 21.19
C PHE A 573 -15.02 5.34 20.67
N LEU A 574 -14.00 6.08 21.12
CA LEU A 574 -12.61 5.86 20.71
C LEU A 574 -11.92 4.75 21.48
N VAL A 575 -12.16 4.69 22.79
CA VAL A 575 -11.42 3.80 23.71
C VAL A 575 -12.33 2.69 24.20
N VAL A 576 -13.44 3.04 24.86
CA VAL A 576 -14.29 2.05 25.55
C VAL A 576 -14.99 1.12 24.57
N GLY A 577 -15.60 1.69 23.53
CA GLY A 577 -16.33 0.94 22.51
C GLY A 577 -15.47 -0.17 21.89
N PRO A 578 -14.33 0.15 21.25
CA PRO A 578 -13.48 -0.87 20.62
C PRO A 578 -12.82 -1.81 21.63
N ALA A 579 -12.38 -1.33 22.80
CA ALA A 579 -11.74 -2.15 23.82
C ALA A 579 -12.67 -3.25 24.36
N VAL A 580 -13.96 -2.97 24.46
CA VAL A 580 -14.96 -3.90 25.00
C VAL A 580 -15.60 -4.70 23.87
N LEU A 581 -16.10 -4.03 22.82
CA LEU A 581 -16.78 -4.70 21.70
C LEU A 581 -15.84 -5.65 20.99
N GLY A 582 -14.56 -5.30 20.79
CA GLY A 582 -13.59 -6.19 20.13
C GLY A 582 -13.38 -7.49 20.89
N GLU A 583 -13.22 -7.42 22.22
CA GLU A 583 -13.04 -8.61 23.06
C GLU A 583 -14.32 -9.45 23.11
N LEU A 584 -15.49 -8.82 23.30
CA LEU A 584 -16.77 -9.54 23.32
C LEU A 584 -17.10 -10.22 21.98
N LEU A 585 -16.90 -9.53 20.85
CA LEU A 585 -17.12 -10.08 19.51
C LEU A 585 -16.20 -11.27 19.19
N THR A 586 -15.07 -11.37 19.88
CA THR A 586 -14.10 -12.46 19.71
C THR A 586 -14.17 -13.49 20.84
N GLY A 587 -15.20 -13.41 21.70
CA GLY A 587 -15.44 -14.37 22.78
C GLY A 587 -14.43 -14.29 23.92
N ARG A 588 -13.87 -13.11 24.20
CA ARG A 588 -12.81 -12.87 25.20
C ARG A 588 -13.33 -12.10 26.41
N GLY A 589 -14.32 -12.67 27.09
CA GLY A 589 -14.83 -12.12 28.36
C GLY A 589 -13.81 -12.22 29.51
N PRO A 590 -14.19 -11.81 30.73
CA PRO A 590 -13.36 -12.01 31.92
C PRO A 590 -13.08 -13.50 32.15
N ASP A 591 -11.88 -13.78 32.68
CA ASP A 591 -11.51 -15.12 33.15
C ASP A 591 -12.34 -15.50 34.38
N ASN A 592 -12.42 -16.80 34.71
CA ASN A 592 -13.25 -17.31 35.80
C ASN A 592 -12.88 -16.74 37.20
N ASP A 593 -11.63 -16.29 37.36
CA ASP A 593 -11.06 -15.68 38.56
C ASP A 593 -11.02 -14.14 38.52
N GLU A 594 -11.39 -13.52 37.40
CA GLU A 594 -11.39 -12.07 37.21
C GLU A 594 -12.81 -11.47 37.26
N GLY A 595 -13.01 -10.42 38.05
CA GLY A 595 -14.29 -9.70 38.08
C GLY A 595 -14.52 -8.87 36.82
N TRP A 596 -15.77 -8.81 36.32
CA TRP A 596 -16.15 -8.00 35.15
C TRP A 596 -15.66 -6.55 35.17
N VAL A 597 -15.68 -5.90 36.34
CA VAL A 597 -15.23 -4.51 36.51
C VAL A 597 -13.71 -4.41 36.38
N GLN A 598 -12.97 -5.34 36.99
CA GLN A 598 -11.51 -5.39 36.90
C GLN A 598 -11.07 -5.63 35.45
N TRP A 599 -11.71 -6.59 34.78
CA TRP A 599 -11.48 -6.87 33.37
C TRP A 599 -11.75 -5.63 32.51
N LEU A 600 -12.91 -5.00 32.66
CA LEU A 600 -13.31 -3.81 31.90
C LEU A 600 -12.32 -2.66 32.07
N LEU A 601 -11.96 -2.34 33.32
CA LEU A 601 -11.01 -1.27 33.62
C LEU A 601 -9.63 -1.58 33.04
N THR A 602 -9.19 -2.84 33.12
CA THR A 602 -7.91 -3.28 32.54
C THR A 602 -7.90 -3.11 31.03
N LYS A 603 -8.96 -3.56 30.33
CA LYS A 603 -9.07 -3.41 28.87
C LYS A 603 -9.09 -1.94 28.44
N ILE A 604 -9.88 -1.11 29.11
CA ILE A 604 -9.94 0.34 28.83
C ILE A 604 -8.57 1.00 29.07
N ALA A 605 -7.88 0.67 30.16
CA ALA A 605 -6.59 1.27 30.51
C ALA A 605 -5.47 0.87 29.53
N VAL A 606 -5.46 -0.38 29.07
CA VAL A 606 -4.43 -0.92 28.16
C VAL A 606 -4.64 -0.46 26.72
N PHE A 607 -5.89 -0.30 26.28
CA PHE A 607 -6.23 -0.10 24.86
C PHE A 607 -5.51 1.08 24.18
N PRO A 608 -5.40 2.29 24.78
CA PRO A 608 -4.67 3.39 24.15
C PRO A 608 -3.19 3.08 23.88
N PHE A 609 -2.56 2.25 24.69
CA PHE A 609 -1.15 1.87 24.51
C PHE A 609 -0.93 0.93 23.33
N LEU A 610 -1.99 0.24 22.86
CA LEU A 610 -1.92 -0.58 21.64
C LEU A 610 -1.65 0.27 20.38
N SER A 611 -1.93 1.58 20.47
CA SER A 611 -1.68 2.55 19.41
C SER A 611 -0.19 2.87 19.20
N MET A 612 0.72 2.38 20.05
CA MET A 612 2.16 2.59 19.95
C MET A 612 2.89 1.25 19.80
N PRO A 613 3.54 0.91 18.67
CA PRO A 613 4.01 -0.46 18.37
C PRO A 613 4.85 -1.14 19.44
N VAL A 614 5.87 -0.47 19.99
CA VAL A 614 6.75 -1.05 21.03
C VAL A 614 6.03 -1.16 22.39
N VAL A 615 5.23 -0.15 22.72
CA VAL A 615 4.46 -0.13 23.98
C VAL A 615 3.33 -1.15 23.93
N ARG A 616 2.71 -1.35 22.77
CA ARG A 616 1.67 -2.35 22.50
C ARG A 616 2.14 -3.74 22.89
N ASP A 617 3.37 -4.12 22.54
CA ASP A 617 3.85 -5.48 22.78
C ASP A 617 4.16 -5.70 24.28
N ILE A 618 4.65 -4.66 24.98
CA ILE A 618 4.81 -4.66 26.45
C ILE A 618 3.45 -4.70 27.14
N ALA A 619 2.52 -3.84 26.72
CA ALA A 619 1.18 -3.74 27.30
C ALA A 619 0.34 -5.01 27.04
N SER A 620 0.51 -5.65 25.89
CA SER A 620 -0.13 -6.93 25.57
C SER A 620 0.40 -8.05 26.47
N ALA A 621 1.70 -8.07 26.80
CA ALA A 621 2.26 -9.03 27.75
C ALA A 621 1.71 -8.83 29.17
N LEU A 622 1.54 -7.58 29.59
CA LEU A 622 0.97 -7.23 30.90
C LEU A 622 -0.53 -7.53 31.01
N GLY A 623 -1.30 -7.32 29.92
CA GLY A 623 -2.76 -7.42 29.92
C GLY A 623 -3.34 -8.78 29.51
N SER A 624 -2.52 -9.74 29.05
CA SER A 624 -3.00 -11.06 28.61
C SER A 624 -2.36 -12.24 29.34
N GLY A 625 -1.33 -12.02 30.16
CA GLY A 625 -0.56 -13.09 30.80
C GLY A 625 0.22 -13.99 29.81
N TYR A 626 0.22 -13.67 28.51
CA TYR A 626 0.99 -14.39 27.49
C TYR A 626 2.33 -13.68 27.20
N GLY A 627 3.35 -14.49 26.87
CA GLY A 627 4.72 -14.04 26.63
C GLY A 627 4.85 -12.97 25.55
N TYR A 628 5.87 -12.13 25.73
CA TYR A 628 6.24 -11.03 24.84
C TYR A 628 6.41 -11.48 23.39
N THR A 629 5.68 -10.85 22.46
CA THR A 629 5.85 -11.06 21.01
C THR A 629 6.01 -9.72 20.31
N LEU A 630 7.26 -9.32 20.04
CA LEU A 630 7.64 -8.05 19.38
C LEU A 630 7.11 -7.89 17.95
N SER A 631 6.72 -9.00 17.32
CA SER A 631 6.17 -9.05 15.97
C SER A 631 5.62 -10.45 15.70
N PRO A 632 4.61 -10.63 14.83
CA PRO A 632 4.24 -11.93 14.27
C PRO A 632 5.43 -12.72 13.70
N VAL A 633 6.53 -12.08 13.30
CA VAL A 633 7.76 -12.78 12.91
C VAL A 633 8.52 -13.40 14.08
N THR A 634 8.42 -12.83 15.30
CA THR A 634 8.90 -13.52 16.50
C THR A 634 8.09 -14.78 16.78
N GLN A 635 6.83 -14.84 16.33
CA GLN A 635 6.01 -16.03 16.44
C GLN A 635 6.60 -17.19 15.63
N PHE A 636 7.16 -16.95 14.44
CA PHE A 636 7.93 -17.95 13.69
C PHE A 636 9.11 -18.52 14.51
N GLY A 637 9.90 -17.65 15.14
CA GLY A 637 11.00 -18.06 16.03
C GLY A 637 10.49 -18.89 17.22
N THR A 638 9.40 -18.46 17.87
CA THR A 638 8.80 -19.21 18.98
C THR A 638 8.17 -20.54 18.54
N THR A 639 7.59 -20.63 17.34
CA THR A 639 7.04 -21.87 16.77
C THR A 639 8.17 -22.85 16.45
N PHE A 640 9.31 -22.37 15.94
CA PHE A 640 10.50 -23.20 15.74
C PHE A 640 11.06 -23.74 17.06
N THR A 641 11.21 -22.88 18.09
CA THR A 641 11.69 -23.33 19.41
C THR A 641 10.72 -24.30 20.08
N LYS A 642 9.40 -24.09 19.94
CA LYS A 642 8.37 -25.01 20.44
C LYS A 642 8.41 -26.35 19.71
N LEU A 643 8.59 -26.35 18.39
CA LEU A 643 8.76 -27.57 17.60
C LEU A 643 10.02 -28.34 18.02
N ALA A 644 11.15 -27.66 18.19
CA ALA A 644 12.39 -28.28 18.67
C ALA A 644 12.21 -28.90 20.06
N HIS A 645 11.51 -28.20 20.96
CA HIS A 645 11.19 -28.70 22.29
C HIS A 645 10.20 -29.90 22.27
N ASP A 646 9.22 -29.90 21.36
CA ASP A 646 8.30 -31.03 21.20
C ASP A 646 8.99 -32.26 20.60
N VAL A 647 9.94 -32.06 19.67
CA VAL A 647 10.80 -33.14 19.14
C VAL A 647 11.73 -33.70 20.24
N GLU A 648 12.25 -32.83 21.11
CA GLU A 648 13.03 -33.24 22.28
C GLU A 648 12.18 -34.08 23.27
N LYS A 649 10.94 -33.66 23.55
CA LYS A 649 9.98 -34.43 24.37
C LYS A 649 9.59 -35.77 23.75
N LEU A 650 9.48 -35.82 22.43
CA LEU A 650 9.24 -37.05 21.68
C LEU A 650 10.43 -38.03 21.83
N ASN A 651 11.66 -37.52 21.83
CA ASN A 651 12.86 -38.31 22.13
C ASN A 651 12.98 -38.69 23.61
N ALA A 652 12.40 -37.90 24.52
CA ALA A 652 12.35 -38.17 25.97
C ALA A 652 11.23 -39.14 26.39
N GLY A 653 10.36 -39.57 25.48
CA GLY A 653 9.32 -40.57 25.74
C GLY A 653 7.97 -40.02 26.22
N GLU A 654 7.74 -38.70 26.16
CA GLU A 654 6.46 -38.04 26.51
C GLU A 654 5.82 -37.38 25.26
N PRO A 655 5.30 -38.15 24.29
CA PRO A 655 4.83 -37.59 23.03
C PRO A 655 3.48 -36.86 23.16
N ASP A 656 3.45 -35.57 22.84
CA ASP A 656 2.22 -34.81 22.57
C ASP A 656 2.06 -34.65 21.04
N ALA A 657 1.61 -35.73 20.39
CA ALA A 657 1.46 -35.80 18.94
C ALA A 657 0.54 -34.69 18.35
N PRO A 658 -0.56 -34.28 19.00
CA PRO A 658 -1.37 -33.15 18.55
C PRO A 658 -0.62 -31.81 18.57
N LYS A 659 0.19 -31.52 19.60
CA LYS A 659 1.01 -30.29 19.64
C LYS A 659 2.10 -30.30 18.56
N LEU A 660 2.77 -31.44 18.37
CA LEU A 660 3.78 -31.60 17.32
C LEU A 660 3.18 -31.38 15.92
N ALA A 661 2.01 -31.99 15.63
CA ALA A 661 1.32 -31.82 14.36
C ALA A 661 0.91 -30.37 14.12
N ARG A 662 0.41 -29.69 15.17
CA ARG A 662 0.08 -28.26 15.13
C ARG A 662 1.30 -27.40 14.82
N HIS A 663 2.40 -27.53 15.55
CA HIS A 663 3.59 -26.71 15.34
C HIS A 663 4.24 -27.00 13.97
N THR A 664 4.20 -28.24 13.49
CA THR A 664 4.67 -28.61 12.14
C THR A 664 3.82 -27.96 11.06
N ALA A 665 2.49 -27.97 11.21
CA ALA A 665 1.57 -27.32 10.27
C ALA A 665 1.73 -25.79 10.28
N GLU A 666 1.88 -25.18 11.46
CA GLU A 666 2.15 -23.73 11.61
C GLU A 666 3.49 -23.35 10.95
N LEU A 667 4.57 -24.11 11.18
CA LEU A 667 5.87 -23.90 10.54
C LEU A 667 5.78 -24.03 9.01
N THR A 668 5.08 -25.06 8.53
CA THR A 668 4.80 -25.24 7.09
C THR A 668 4.06 -24.02 6.52
N GLY A 669 3.09 -23.50 7.27
CA GLY A 669 2.38 -22.27 6.94
C GLY A 669 3.29 -21.06 6.78
N TYR A 670 4.21 -20.83 7.73
CA TYR A 670 5.19 -19.74 7.62
C TYR A 670 6.24 -19.96 6.53
N VAL A 671 6.69 -21.20 6.30
CA VAL A 671 7.72 -21.53 5.31
C VAL A 671 7.20 -21.42 3.89
N PHE A 672 5.95 -21.80 3.62
CA PHE A 672 5.35 -21.79 2.28
C PHE A 672 4.31 -20.68 2.06
N GLY A 673 4.04 -19.86 3.07
CA GLY A 673 3.03 -18.80 3.00
C GLY A 673 1.61 -19.33 2.86
N LEU A 674 1.26 -20.43 3.53
CA LEU A 674 -0.08 -21.01 3.50
C LEU A 674 -0.97 -20.38 4.59
N PRO A 675 -2.25 -20.08 4.33
CA PRO A 675 -3.17 -19.50 5.33
C PRO A 675 -3.66 -20.56 6.35
N LEU A 676 -2.74 -21.17 7.11
CA LEU A 676 -3.04 -22.30 7.99
C LEU A 676 -3.40 -21.90 9.43
N GLY A 677 -3.23 -20.63 9.81
CA GLY A 677 -3.46 -20.17 11.19
C GLY A 677 -4.86 -20.46 11.74
N GLN A 678 -5.91 -20.17 10.96
CA GLN A 678 -7.29 -20.52 11.37
C GLN A 678 -7.59 -22.02 11.22
N PRO A 679 -7.34 -22.69 10.07
CA PRO A 679 -7.62 -24.13 9.92
C PRO A 679 -6.96 -25.01 10.97
N VAL A 680 -5.69 -24.75 11.31
CA VAL A 680 -4.96 -25.52 12.33
C VAL A 680 -5.55 -25.30 13.72
N GLY A 681 -5.91 -24.05 14.05
CA GLY A 681 -6.57 -23.74 15.32
C GLY A 681 -7.94 -24.43 15.46
N THR A 682 -8.75 -24.38 14.42
CA THR A 682 -10.04 -25.08 14.33
C THR A 682 -9.88 -26.60 14.44
N ALA A 683 -8.95 -27.20 13.70
CA ALA A 683 -8.70 -28.64 13.75
C ALA A 683 -8.24 -29.09 15.15
N HIS A 684 -7.38 -28.31 15.80
CA HIS A 684 -6.92 -28.59 17.15
C HIS A 684 -8.07 -28.51 18.17
N ALA A 685 -8.93 -27.50 18.08
CA ALA A 685 -10.11 -27.38 18.94
C ALA A 685 -11.08 -28.56 18.75
N LEU A 686 -11.34 -28.96 17.51
CA LEU A 686 -12.18 -30.12 17.20
C LEU A 686 -11.57 -31.44 17.71
N TRP A 687 -10.25 -31.60 17.61
CA TRP A 687 -9.56 -32.77 18.18
C TRP A 687 -9.73 -32.82 19.71
N GLN A 688 -9.47 -31.73 20.42
CA GLN A 688 -9.63 -31.68 21.87
C GLN A 688 -11.07 -31.97 22.29
N TRP A 689 -12.03 -31.40 21.57
CA TRP A 689 -13.44 -31.68 21.81
C TRP A 689 -13.81 -33.16 21.63
N PHE A 690 -13.21 -33.81 20.63
CA PHE A 690 -13.37 -35.25 20.43
C PHE A 690 -12.75 -36.05 21.59
N ASP A 691 -11.55 -35.67 22.04
CA ASP A 691 -10.82 -36.31 23.14
C ASP A 691 -11.52 -36.13 24.50
N GLU A 692 -12.16 -34.98 24.73
CA GLU A 692 -12.96 -34.66 25.92
C GLU A 692 -14.35 -35.30 25.93
N GLY A 693 -14.65 -36.17 24.96
CA GLY A 693 -15.89 -36.96 24.92
C GLY A 693 -17.10 -36.21 24.36
N MET A 694 -16.88 -35.21 23.51
CA MET A 694 -17.92 -34.55 22.69
C MET A 694 -19.09 -33.91 23.47
N ARG A 695 -18.82 -33.26 24.60
CA ARG A 695 -19.85 -32.55 25.39
C ARG A 695 -20.06 -31.13 24.87
N GLY A 696 -21.26 -30.82 24.36
CA GLY A 696 -21.58 -29.53 23.75
C GLY A 696 -20.93 -29.34 22.37
N ILE A 697 -21.23 -28.26 21.64
CA ILE A 697 -20.51 -27.92 20.39
C ILE A 697 -19.50 -26.82 20.72
N PRO A 698 -18.19 -26.98 20.45
CA PRO A 698 -17.14 -26.05 20.84
C PRO A 698 -17.07 -24.84 19.89
N VAL A 699 -18.19 -24.17 19.61
CA VAL A 699 -18.30 -23.12 18.58
C VAL A 699 -17.29 -22.00 18.80
N GLN A 700 -17.18 -21.52 20.04
CA GLN A 700 -16.27 -20.43 20.40
C GLN A 700 -14.80 -20.84 20.25
N GLU A 701 -14.44 -22.04 20.71
CA GLU A 701 -13.07 -22.57 20.65
C GLU A 701 -12.66 -22.90 19.22
N THR A 702 -13.62 -23.32 18.40
CA THR A 702 -13.43 -23.63 16.97
C THR A 702 -13.24 -22.37 16.13
N LEU A 703 -13.96 -21.29 16.45
CA LEU A 703 -13.90 -20.01 15.72
C LEU A 703 -12.77 -19.10 16.20
N PHE A 704 -12.47 -19.08 17.51
CA PHE A 704 -11.55 -18.10 18.10
C PHE A 704 -10.31 -18.72 18.75
N GLY A 705 -10.24 -20.05 18.83
CA GLY A 705 -9.26 -20.75 19.65
C GLY A 705 -9.68 -20.77 21.11
N ARG A 706 -9.14 -21.71 21.88
CA ARG A 706 -9.44 -21.85 23.32
C ARG A 706 -8.73 -20.75 24.11
N HIS A 707 -9.48 -19.99 24.90
CA HIS A 707 -8.94 -19.19 26.00
C HIS A 707 -8.73 -20.12 27.18
N ARG A 708 -7.50 -20.56 27.43
CA ARG A 708 -7.18 -21.22 28.69
C ARG A 708 -5.72 -21.01 29.07
N LYS A 709 -5.53 -20.34 30.21
CA LYS A 709 -4.49 -20.71 31.17
C LYS A 709 -4.90 -22.08 31.72
N ASP A 710 -4.24 -23.12 31.24
CA ASP A 710 -3.95 -24.32 32.02
C ASP A 710 -2.51 -24.71 31.68
#